data_AF-A0AAE1TPX3-F1
#
_entry.id   AF-A0AAE1TPX3-F1
#
_cell.length_a   1.000
_cell.length_b   1.000
_cell.length_c   1.000
_cell.angle_alpha   90.00
_cell.angle_beta   90.00
_cell.angle_gamma   90.00
#
_symmetry.space_group_name_H-M   'P 1'
#
loop_
_entity.id
_entity.type
_entity.pdbx_description
1 polymer ?
#
loop_
_entity_poly.entity_id
_entity_poly.type
_entity_poly.pdbx_seq_one_letter_code
_entity_poly.pdbx_strand_id
1 'polypeptide(L)'
;DENYHRIRKQNYKKAKKGSSYDTVPFIDVEDAAYWRKDGQEELARQLGINPRRTKAKNVILFLGDGMSLPTVTAARIMKGQDTSKWEREQLSWENFPYTSIIKTYTTDSQVADSAASATAYLCGVKTNRGTVGVDMNVERGNCSAQRDPTYHTSSIAKWFQDAGRSTGLVTTTRVTHATPAALYAHIADREWEDDHEVRDDKEDPEVCDDIAEHLIMKETGRNLKVIMGGGRRGLLPNTVKDVEEGGKSGYRRDGRNLIQEWQRHKTSLRPSVKHSYVWNRDDLLALDTSNTDYLLGLFGFSHMDYAVERDNARDPRLPEMTKAAIEVLQRDPNGYFLFVEGGLIDLGHHGNKGRKAVTETVELDEAVQVAISMTNPANTLIVVTADHAHSLSINGYPTRHTDILGIAETSDMDYLPYTTLLYGNGPGFQDHTRGMRPDITDDDLLDPNYRQSAAAPRESAAHSGDDVGLWASGPHAHLFTGVHEQSYIAHALAYAACVGEGLTFCGGNRFRRMPSSGGGGGNGGVGGRSTGGNGGVGGRSTGGGGVNGGTGGVGGRSTGGVGGKSTGGVGGNRSGGGGNRSGVGGNGGVGGKSTGGGGVNGGIGGRSTGGGGGRSTGGVGGKSTGGGGVNGGIGGVGGRSTGGNGGVGGNRSGAGRSIGLNGGVGGKSAGFNGGSAGFNGGIGGNKSWVGGRNTGLNGGVGGISTGGNGGVGGISTGGNGGVGGISTGGVGGNGGTWVTSRGRDRGNRRWQPQGK
;
A
#
# COMPACT_ATOMS: atom_id res chain seq x y z
N ASP A 1 -22.69 -25.46 -30.63
CA ASP A 1 -23.90 -24.65 -30.38
C ASP A 1 -24.94 -25.37 -29.52
N GLU A 2 -25.57 -26.46 -29.98
CA GLU A 2 -26.64 -27.15 -29.22
C GLU A 2 -26.27 -27.49 -27.76
N ASN A 3 -25.05 -28.00 -27.52
CA ASN A 3 -24.59 -28.33 -26.18
C ASN A 3 -24.44 -27.08 -25.27
N TYR A 4 -24.03 -25.94 -25.83
CA TYR A 4 -23.98 -24.65 -25.13
C TYR A 4 -25.39 -24.18 -24.77
N HIS A 5 -26.33 -24.20 -25.73
CA HIS A 5 -27.74 -23.86 -25.45
C HIS A 5 -28.38 -24.80 -24.42
N ARG A 6 -28.03 -26.08 -24.43
CA ARG A 6 -28.48 -27.07 -23.43
C ARG A 6 -27.95 -26.73 -22.03
N ILE A 7 -26.66 -26.47 -21.88
CA ILE A 7 -26.03 -26.10 -20.60
C ILE A 7 -26.61 -24.77 -20.11
N ARG A 8 -26.65 -23.73 -20.96
CA ARG A 8 -27.28 -22.43 -20.64
C ARG A 8 -28.73 -22.59 -20.17
N LYS A 9 -29.52 -23.49 -20.79
CA LYS A 9 -30.90 -23.81 -20.37
C LYS A 9 -31.01 -24.64 -19.08
N GLN A 10 -29.95 -25.33 -18.67
CA GLN A 10 -29.84 -25.97 -17.35
C GLN A 10 -29.48 -24.93 -16.28
N ASN A 11 -28.50 -24.07 -16.55
CA ASN A 11 -28.09 -22.98 -15.66
C ASN A 11 -29.24 -21.99 -15.40
N TYR A 12 -29.98 -21.57 -16.43
CA TYR A 12 -31.21 -20.79 -16.28
C TYR A 12 -32.23 -21.43 -15.31
N LYS A 13 -32.33 -22.76 -15.31
CA LYS A 13 -33.19 -23.52 -14.39
C LYS A 13 -32.59 -23.69 -12.98
N LYS A 14 -31.27 -23.60 -12.80
CA LYS A 14 -30.63 -23.44 -11.48
C LYS A 14 -30.97 -22.05 -10.93
N ALA A 15 -30.59 -20.99 -11.66
CA ALA A 15 -30.75 -19.59 -11.25
C ALA A 15 -32.18 -19.26 -10.83
N LYS A 16 -33.18 -19.63 -11.64
CA LYS A 16 -34.61 -19.40 -11.34
C LYS A 16 -35.15 -20.20 -10.13
N LYS A 17 -34.37 -21.12 -9.55
CA LYS A 17 -34.68 -21.80 -8.28
C LYS A 17 -33.95 -21.23 -7.06
N GLY A 18 -32.81 -20.57 -7.25
CA GLY A 18 -31.97 -20.03 -6.18
C GLY A 18 -32.19 -18.54 -5.88
N SER A 19 -33.00 -17.84 -6.68
CA SER A 19 -33.31 -16.42 -6.48
C SER A 19 -34.35 -16.21 -5.36
N SER A 20 -33.93 -16.42 -4.12
CA SER A 20 -34.42 -15.59 -3.00
C SER A 20 -33.38 -14.49 -2.77
N TYR A 21 -33.84 -13.24 -2.81
CA TYR A 21 -33.09 -12.16 -2.16
C TYR A 21 -33.35 -12.33 -0.66
N ASP A 22 -32.49 -13.10 0.01
CA ASP A 22 -32.57 -13.31 1.45
C ASP A 22 -32.30 -11.96 2.15
N THR A 23 -33.39 -11.27 2.48
CA THR A 23 -33.33 -9.93 3.06
C THR A 23 -32.71 -9.98 4.44
N VAL A 24 -31.40 -9.69 4.52
CA VAL A 24 -30.72 -9.42 5.78
C VAL A 24 -31.53 -8.36 6.53
N PRO A 25 -31.97 -8.61 7.78
CA PRO A 25 -32.80 -7.65 8.51
C PRO A 25 -32.08 -6.31 8.65
N PHE A 26 -32.70 -5.23 8.18
CA PHE A 26 -32.17 -3.87 8.36
C PHE A 26 -31.98 -3.57 9.85
N ILE A 27 -30.73 -3.52 10.30
CA ILE A 27 -30.36 -3.33 11.71
C ILE A 27 -30.63 -1.89 12.18
N ASP A 28 -30.42 -0.91 11.29
CA ASP A 28 -30.68 0.52 11.52
C ASP A 28 -31.76 1.05 10.56
N VAL A 29 -32.56 2.02 11.02
CA VAL A 29 -33.52 2.75 10.16
C VAL A 29 -32.82 3.92 9.47
N GLU A 30 -32.22 3.64 8.31
CA GLU A 30 -31.49 4.62 7.48
C GLU A 30 -32.44 5.49 6.63
N ASP A 31 -33.39 6.17 7.28
CA ASP A 31 -34.44 6.97 6.61
C ASP A 31 -34.01 8.41 6.24
N ALA A 32 -34.96 9.19 5.74
CA ALA A 32 -34.72 10.58 5.37
C ALA A 32 -34.48 11.53 6.57
N ALA A 33 -34.71 11.10 7.82
CA ALA A 33 -34.26 11.83 9.02
C ALA A 33 -32.82 11.42 9.38
N TYR A 34 -32.49 10.13 9.31
CA TYR A 34 -31.11 9.63 9.45
C TYR A 34 -30.15 10.37 8.51
N TRP A 35 -30.36 10.30 7.20
CA TRP A 35 -29.41 10.86 6.21
C TRP A 35 -29.31 12.40 6.26
N ARG A 36 -30.37 13.08 6.71
CA ARG A 36 -30.32 14.54 6.96
C ARG A 36 -29.51 14.87 8.20
N LYS A 37 -29.58 14.04 9.27
CA LYS A 37 -28.76 14.20 10.47
C LYS A 37 -27.28 13.98 10.12
N ASP A 38 -26.98 12.85 9.51
CA ASP A 38 -25.66 12.41 9.05
C ASP A 38 -24.95 13.52 8.23
N GLY A 39 -25.60 13.98 7.15
CA GLY A 39 -25.07 15.06 6.31
C GLY A 39 -25.00 16.45 6.96
N GLN A 40 -25.74 16.71 8.04
CA GLN A 40 -25.61 17.96 8.82
C GLN A 40 -24.51 17.88 9.88
N GLU A 41 -24.29 16.71 10.48
CA GLU A 41 -23.17 16.47 11.40
C GLU A 41 -21.84 16.49 10.64
N GLU A 42 -21.78 15.93 9.43
CA GLU A 42 -20.62 16.06 8.53
C GLU A 42 -20.40 17.52 8.09
N LEU A 43 -21.45 18.24 7.67
CA LEU A 43 -21.31 19.66 7.33
C LEU A 43 -20.80 20.50 8.51
N ALA A 44 -21.27 20.23 9.73
CA ALA A 44 -20.79 20.88 10.94
C ALA A 44 -19.32 20.54 11.24
N ARG A 45 -18.89 19.29 11.01
CA ARG A 45 -17.48 18.88 11.10
C ARG A 45 -16.63 19.66 10.11
N GLN A 46 -17.03 19.70 8.84
CA GLN A 46 -16.32 20.39 7.75
C GLN A 46 -16.18 21.91 8.03
N LEU A 47 -17.26 22.57 8.46
CA LEU A 47 -17.23 23.99 8.85
C LEU A 47 -16.35 24.27 10.08
N GLY A 48 -16.05 23.25 10.91
CA GLY A 48 -15.11 23.35 12.02
C GLY A 48 -13.63 23.18 11.64
N ILE A 49 -13.31 22.71 10.43
CA ILE A 49 -11.93 22.44 10.01
C ILE A 49 -11.14 23.74 9.86
N ASN A 50 -10.09 23.87 10.66
CA ASN A 50 -9.20 25.02 10.65
C ASN A 50 -7.79 24.63 10.12
N PRO A 51 -7.33 25.18 8.99
CA PRO A 51 -6.00 24.91 8.42
C PRO A 51 -4.84 25.19 9.38
N ARG A 52 -4.18 24.13 9.87
CA ARG A 52 -2.98 24.23 10.72
C ARG A 52 -1.79 24.73 9.89
N ARG A 53 -1.33 25.96 10.16
CA ARG A 53 -0.18 26.61 9.50
C ARG A 53 1.00 26.72 10.47
N THR A 54 1.56 25.57 10.84
CA THR A 54 2.66 25.40 11.81
C THR A 54 3.70 24.43 11.26
N LYS A 55 4.95 24.51 11.73
CA LYS A 55 6.00 23.54 11.33
C LYS A 55 5.61 22.14 11.80
N ALA A 56 5.67 21.15 10.91
CA ALA A 56 5.63 19.75 11.28
C ALA A 56 6.97 19.36 11.97
N LYS A 57 6.91 19.07 13.28
CA LYS A 57 8.04 18.45 14.01
C LYS A 57 8.24 17.01 13.54
N ASN A 58 7.15 16.26 13.34
CA ASN A 58 7.22 14.90 12.84
C ASN A 58 6.43 14.76 11.53
N VAL A 59 6.87 13.87 10.65
CA VAL A 59 6.12 13.44 9.46
C VAL A 59 6.04 11.93 9.48
N ILE A 60 4.84 11.38 9.27
CA ILE A 60 4.64 9.95 9.04
C ILE A 60 3.94 9.79 7.69
N LEU A 61 4.57 9.06 6.78
CA LEU A 61 4.00 8.70 5.49
C LEU A 61 3.68 7.21 5.49
N PHE A 62 2.39 6.90 5.42
CA PHE A 62 1.88 5.55 5.19
C PHE A 62 1.62 5.33 3.70
N LEU A 63 2.04 4.16 3.22
CA LEU A 63 1.95 3.77 1.82
C LEU A 63 1.31 2.38 1.74
N GLY A 64 0.14 2.28 1.11
CA GLY A 64 -0.40 1.00 0.68
C GLY A 64 0.06 0.71 -0.74
N ASP A 65 1.00 -0.21 -0.92
CA ASP A 65 1.54 -0.54 -2.25
C ASP A 65 0.42 -1.14 -3.10
N GLY A 66 0.18 -0.60 -4.30
CA GLY A 66 -0.94 -1.02 -5.13
C GLY A 66 -2.36 -0.72 -4.60
N MET A 67 -2.51 0.03 -3.49
CA MET A 67 -3.78 0.24 -2.78
C MET A 67 -4.74 1.21 -3.51
N SER A 68 -5.42 0.69 -4.54
CA SER A 68 -6.41 1.42 -5.34
C SER A 68 -7.62 1.95 -4.54
N LEU A 69 -8.37 2.92 -5.09
CA LEU A 69 -9.63 3.38 -4.48
C LEU A 69 -10.69 2.25 -4.32
N PRO A 70 -10.82 1.28 -5.26
CA PRO A 70 -11.52 0.02 -5.02
C PRO A 70 -10.98 -0.79 -3.84
N THR A 71 -9.65 -0.90 -3.67
CA THR A 71 -9.02 -1.61 -2.53
C THR A 71 -9.40 -0.97 -1.20
N VAL A 72 -9.28 0.36 -1.09
CA VAL A 72 -9.69 1.12 0.11
C VAL A 72 -11.18 0.92 0.43
N THR A 73 -12.03 0.92 -0.60
CA THR A 73 -13.48 0.68 -0.42
C THR A 73 -13.77 -0.75 0.01
N ALA A 74 -13.10 -1.75 -0.56
CA ALA A 74 -13.25 -3.14 -0.16
C ALA A 74 -12.75 -3.38 1.29
N ALA A 75 -11.67 -2.71 1.70
CA ALA A 75 -11.13 -2.80 3.07
C ALA A 75 -12.04 -2.14 4.10
N ARG A 76 -12.67 -1.01 3.75
CA ARG A 76 -13.72 -0.38 4.56
C ARG A 76 -14.88 -1.35 4.83
N ILE A 77 -15.34 -2.06 3.79
CA ILE A 77 -16.44 -3.04 3.91
C ILE A 77 -15.99 -4.29 4.68
N MET A 78 -14.77 -4.80 4.47
CA MET A 78 -14.23 -5.94 5.23
C MET A 78 -14.10 -5.63 6.72
N LYS A 79 -13.52 -4.48 7.10
CA LYS A 79 -13.52 -3.99 8.49
C LYS A 79 -14.95 -3.77 9.02
N GLY A 80 -15.86 -3.41 8.12
CA GLY A 80 -17.29 -3.35 8.34
C GLY A 80 -17.98 -4.71 8.55
N GLN A 81 -17.35 -5.85 8.24
CA GLN A 81 -17.93 -7.18 8.50
C GLN A 81 -17.63 -7.64 9.94
N ASP A 82 -16.46 -7.31 10.47
CA ASP A 82 -16.08 -7.60 11.87
C ASP A 82 -16.71 -6.62 12.88
N THR A 83 -17.22 -5.49 12.42
CA THR A 83 -18.00 -4.52 13.21
C THR A 83 -19.46 -4.53 12.75
N SER A 84 -20.43 -4.14 13.59
CA SER A 84 -21.85 -4.18 13.19
C SER A 84 -22.29 -3.02 12.27
N LYS A 85 -21.39 -2.54 11.38
CA LYS A 85 -21.55 -1.32 10.59
C LYS A 85 -21.54 -1.54 9.07
N TRP A 86 -20.87 -2.58 8.60
CA TRP A 86 -20.73 -2.92 7.18
C TRP A 86 -20.21 -1.72 6.36
N GLU A 87 -20.92 -1.33 5.31
CA GLU A 87 -20.55 -0.25 4.40
C GLU A 87 -20.53 1.15 5.05
N ARG A 88 -21.03 1.27 6.29
CA ARG A 88 -20.96 2.48 7.12
C ARG A 88 -19.78 2.49 8.11
N GLU A 89 -18.92 1.48 8.13
CA GLU A 89 -17.62 1.61 8.80
C GLU A 89 -16.72 2.60 8.04
N GLN A 90 -15.68 3.10 8.70
CA GLN A 90 -14.66 3.98 8.14
C GLN A 90 -13.26 3.45 8.48
N LEU A 91 -12.32 3.59 7.55
CA LEU A 91 -10.90 3.47 7.87
C LEU A 91 -10.46 4.72 8.66
N SER A 92 -9.47 4.57 9.53
CA SER A 92 -8.98 5.63 10.44
C SER A 92 -8.51 6.89 9.68
N TRP A 93 -7.96 6.73 8.48
CA TRP A 93 -7.56 7.84 7.61
C TRP A 93 -8.72 8.51 6.88
N GLU A 94 -9.89 7.88 6.76
CA GLU A 94 -11.07 8.49 6.14
C GLU A 94 -11.70 9.55 7.06
N ASN A 95 -11.32 9.55 8.35
CA ASN A 95 -11.61 10.63 9.29
C ASN A 95 -10.68 11.86 9.12
N PHE A 96 -9.66 11.80 8.26
CA PHE A 96 -8.74 12.92 8.06
C PHE A 96 -9.43 14.11 7.38
N PRO A 97 -9.03 15.36 7.73
CA PRO A 97 -9.72 16.57 7.27
C PRO A 97 -9.43 16.98 5.82
N TYR A 98 -8.46 16.35 5.13
CA TYR A 98 -8.09 16.71 3.75
C TYR A 98 -7.80 15.46 2.90
N THR A 99 -8.22 15.52 1.64
CA THR A 99 -8.04 14.45 0.65
C THR A 99 -7.69 15.05 -0.71
N SER A 100 -6.81 14.38 -1.44
CA SER A 100 -6.45 14.70 -2.84
C SER A 100 -6.32 13.43 -3.68
N ILE A 101 -6.31 13.61 -5.00
CA ILE A 101 -6.14 12.58 -6.01
C ILE A 101 -4.75 12.72 -6.65
N ILE A 102 -4.05 11.60 -6.86
CA ILE A 102 -2.62 11.57 -7.19
C ILE A 102 -2.37 10.83 -8.51
N LYS A 103 -1.73 11.53 -9.46
CA LYS A 103 -1.40 11.00 -10.79
C LYS A 103 -0.10 10.21 -10.78
N THR A 104 -0.19 8.92 -11.09
CA THR A 104 0.85 7.90 -10.81
C THR A 104 1.85 7.66 -11.94
N TYR A 105 1.50 8.01 -13.19
CA TYR A 105 2.32 7.77 -14.40
C TYR A 105 3.81 8.18 -14.28
N THR A 106 4.72 7.43 -14.91
CA THR A 106 6.19 7.63 -14.88
C THR A 106 6.70 8.45 -16.07
N THR A 107 8.01 8.67 -16.23
CA THR A 107 8.55 9.37 -17.42
C THR A 107 8.46 8.53 -18.70
N ASP A 108 8.34 7.21 -18.59
CA ASP A 108 8.39 6.23 -19.67
C ASP A 108 7.12 5.35 -19.80
N SER A 109 6.21 5.37 -18.82
CA SER A 109 5.05 4.47 -18.74
C SER A 109 3.79 5.14 -18.19
N GLN A 110 2.64 4.80 -18.79
CA GLN A 110 1.32 5.22 -18.30
C GLN A 110 0.91 4.48 -17.00
N VAL A 111 1.43 3.27 -16.80
CA VAL A 111 1.23 2.46 -15.59
C VAL A 111 2.59 2.33 -14.90
N ALA A 112 2.67 2.85 -13.68
CA ALA A 112 3.90 2.86 -12.90
C ALA A 112 4.24 1.47 -12.34
N ASP A 113 5.49 1.31 -11.92
CA ASP A 113 5.91 0.31 -10.94
C ASP A 113 6.36 1.00 -9.65
N SER A 114 6.48 0.21 -8.58
CA SER A 114 6.83 0.66 -7.24
C SER A 114 8.17 1.40 -7.12
N ALA A 115 9.12 1.22 -8.05
CA ALA A 115 10.42 1.91 -8.02
C ALA A 115 10.32 3.38 -8.47
N ALA A 116 9.69 3.59 -9.63
CA ALA A 116 9.53 4.92 -10.21
C ALA A 116 8.50 5.76 -9.44
N SER A 117 7.44 5.13 -8.91
CA SER A 117 6.47 5.78 -8.03
C SER A 117 7.10 6.19 -6.69
N ALA A 118 7.91 5.33 -6.06
CA ALA A 118 8.61 5.65 -4.82
C ALA A 118 9.64 6.77 -4.97
N THR A 119 10.37 6.79 -6.09
CA THR A 119 11.25 7.93 -6.42
C THR A 119 10.45 9.23 -6.54
N ALA A 120 9.22 9.19 -7.07
CA ALA A 120 8.34 10.35 -7.11
C ALA A 120 7.88 10.79 -5.70
N TYR A 121 7.23 9.94 -4.90
CA TYR A 121 6.66 10.40 -3.63
C TYR A 121 7.68 10.55 -2.48
N LEU A 122 8.90 9.97 -2.58
CA LEU A 122 9.98 10.13 -1.59
C LEU A 122 11.02 11.18 -1.98
N CYS A 123 11.42 11.27 -3.25
CA CYS A 123 12.46 12.22 -3.71
C CYS A 123 11.91 13.45 -4.45
N GLY A 124 10.62 13.43 -4.82
CA GLY A 124 9.96 14.56 -5.48
C GLY A 124 10.27 14.69 -6.97
N VAL A 125 10.73 13.61 -7.62
CA VAL A 125 11.12 13.54 -9.04
C VAL A 125 10.52 12.28 -9.67
N LYS A 126 9.80 12.42 -10.78
CA LYS A 126 9.35 11.26 -11.58
C LYS A 126 10.49 10.76 -12.46
N THR A 127 10.62 9.44 -12.56
CA THR A 127 11.73 8.75 -13.26
C THR A 127 11.24 7.53 -14.04
N ASN A 128 12.17 6.78 -14.64
CA ASN A 128 11.91 5.63 -15.51
C ASN A 128 11.53 4.37 -14.71
N ARG A 129 10.60 3.57 -15.25
CA ARG A 129 10.06 2.37 -14.61
C ARG A 129 11.14 1.33 -14.29
N GLY A 130 11.20 0.91 -13.04
CA GLY A 130 12.18 -0.03 -12.49
C GLY A 130 13.49 0.62 -12.03
N THR A 131 13.62 1.95 -12.06
CA THR A 131 14.78 2.67 -11.49
C THR A 131 14.44 3.25 -10.12
N VAL A 132 15.42 3.28 -9.20
CA VAL A 132 15.23 3.62 -7.77
C VAL A 132 16.09 4.82 -7.41
N GLY A 133 15.46 5.92 -6.97
CA GLY A 133 16.16 7.07 -6.40
C GLY A 133 17.05 7.85 -7.38
N VAL A 134 16.94 7.60 -8.67
CA VAL A 134 17.69 8.27 -9.76
C VAL A 134 16.73 8.95 -10.73
N ASP A 135 17.22 9.94 -11.48
CA ASP A 135 16.42 10.65 -12.48
C ASP A 135 16.34 9.90 -13.84
N MET A 136 15.54 10.44 -14.77
CA MET A 136 15.23 9.80 -16.04
C MET A 136 16.42 9.66 -17.02
N ASN A 137 17.61 10.15 -16.69
CA ASN A 137 18.82 9.93 -17.49
C ASN A 137 19.48 8.57 -17.18
N VAL A 138 19.10 7.90 -16.10
CA VAL A 138 19.45 6.50 -15.86
C VAL A 138 18.46 5.61 -16.60
N GLU A 139 18.96 4.91 -17.62
CA GLU A 139 18.24 3.82 -18.29
C GLU A 139 18.21 2.58 -17.38
N ARG A 140 17.11 1.81 -17.41
CA ARG A 140 16.97 0.62 -16.57
C ARG A 140 18.10 -0.39 -16.86
N GLY A 141 18.75 -0.89 -15.80
CA GLY A 141 19.90 -1.80 -15.88
C GLY A 141 21.24 -1.14 -16.22
N ASN A 142 21.31 0.18 -16.42
CA ASN A 142 22.57 0.88 -16.72
C ASN A 142 23.35 1.22 -15.44
N CYS A 143 24.09 0.25 -14.88
CA CYS A 143 24.94 0.46 -13.70
C CYS A 143 25.93 1.64 -13.87
N SER A 144 26.48 1.84 -15.06
CA SER A 144 27.44 2.95 -15.26
C SER A 144 26.79 4.32 -15.18
N ALA A 145 25.51 4.47 -15.55
CA ALA A 145 24.74 5.67 -15.28
C ALA A 145 24.32 5.78 -13.80
N GLN A 146 23.98 4.66 -13.13
CA GLN A 146 23.63 4.65 -11.69
C GLN A 146 24.73 5.25 -10.80
N ARG A 147 26.01 5.17 -11.21
CA ARG A 147 27.15 5.68 -10.44
C ARG A 147 27.40 7.18 -10.60
N ASP A 148 26.72 7.86 -11.53
CA ASP A 148 26.88 9.30 -11.70
C ASP A 148 26.02 10.06 -10.65
N PRO A 149 26.64 10.78 -9.70
CA PRO A 149 25.89 11.48 -8.64
C PRO A 149 25.09 12.67 -9.17
N THR A 150 25.27 13.09 -10.43
CA THR A 150 24.44 14.15 -11.04
C THR A 150 23.03 13.68 -11.38
N TYR A 151 22.80 12.37 -11.49
CA TYR A 151 21.46 11.78 -11.67
C TYR A 151 20.81 11.31 -10.35
N HIS A 152 21.47 11.48 -9.20
CA HIS A 152 20.94 11.02 -7.90
C HIS A 152 19.88 11.98 -7.35
N THR A 153 18.72 11.44 -6.98
CA THR A 153 17.62 12.22 -6.37
C THR A 153 17.60 12.02 -4.86
N SER A 154 17.74 13.10 -4.09
CA SER A 154 17.75 13.03 -2.63
C SER A 154 16.35 12.82 -2.05
N SER A 155 16.17 11.82 -1.20
CA SER A 155 14.89 11.51 -0.55
C SER A 155 14.54 12.47 0.60
N ILE A 156 13.28 12.49 0.99
CA ILE A 156 12.82 13.18 2.20
C ILE A 156 13.50 12.68 3.48
N ALA A 157 13.91 11.40 3.56
CA ALA A 157 14.73 10.94 4.68
C ALA A 157 16.10 11.63 4.69
N LYS A 158 16.77 11.75 3.54
CA LYS A 158 18.03 12.50 3.44
C LYS A 158 17.84 13.95 3.88
N TRP A 159 16.77 14.62 3.43
CA TRP A 159 16.43 15.98 3.85
C TRP A 159 16.16 16.13 5.36
N PHE A 160 15.60 15.12 6.02
CA PHE A 160 15.44 15.10 7.48
C PHE A 160 16.78 14.90 8.20
N GLN A 161 17.62 13.98 7.72
CA GLN A 161 18.95 13.75 8.29
C GLN A 161 19.84 14.99 8.20
N ASP A 162 19.82 15.68 7.04
CA ASP A 162 20.54 16.94 6.81
C ASP A 162 20.02 18.09 7.70
N ALA A 163 18.75 18.02 8.12
CA ALA A 163 18.15 18.91 9.12
C ALA A 163 18.38 18.46 10.58
N GLY A 164 19.25 17.47 10.82
CA GLY A 164 19.61 16.97 12.15
C GLY A 164 18.47 16.20 12.85
N ARG A 165 17.65 15.48 12.08
CA ARG A 165 16.45 14.77 12.56
C ARG A 165 16.50 13.28 12.27
N SER A 166 15.89 12.50 13.16
CA SER A 166 15.84 11.05 13.06
C SER A 166 14.94 10.57 11.91
N THR A 167 15.26 9.40 11.37
CA THR A 167 14.58 8.81 10.22
C THR A 167 14.40 7.31 10.41
N GLY A 168 13.28 6.76 9.93
CA GLY A 168 13.00 5.33 10.02
C GLY A 168 12.11 4.79 8.91
N LEU A 169 12.20 3.47 8.74
CA LEU A 169 11.54 2.64 7.74
C LEU A 169 10.87 1.46 8.45
N VAL A 170 9.59 1.22 8.14
CA VAL A 170 8.82 0.03 8.50
C VAL A 170 8.10 -0.49 7.25
N THR A 171 8.13 -1.80 6.99
CA THR A 171 7.44 -2.41 5.85
C THR A 171 7.04 -3.87 6.14
N THR A 172 6.01 -4.39 5.46
CA THR A 172 5.76 -5.85 5.37
C THR A 172 6.52 -6.54 4.23
N THR A 173 7.14 -5.79 3.32
CA THR A 173 7.97 -6.34 2.22
C THR A 173 9.41 -6.59 2.68
N ARG A 174 10.34 -6.81 1.74
CA ARG A 174 11.78 -6.81 2.06
C ARG A 174 12.20 -5.36 2.30
N VAL A 175 13.04 -5.07 3.28
CA VAL A 175 13.58 -3.70 3.48
C VAL A 175 14.40 -3.18 2.28
N THR A 176 14.77 -4.09 1.37
CA THR A 176 15.44 -3.90 0.07
C THR A 176 14.49 -3.84 -1.13
N HIS A 177 13.17 -3.99 -0.96
CA HIS A 177 12.19 -3.86 -2.04
C HIS A 177 12.23 -2.44 -2.66
N ALA A 178 11.72 -2.27 -3.88
CA ALA A 178 11.71 -0.99 -4.60
C ALA A 178 11.12 0.19 -3.78
N THR A 179 9.95 -0.06 -3.20
CA THR A 179 9.11 0.88 -2.43
C THR A 179 9.85 1.48 -1.22
N PRO A 180 10.53 0.70 -0.36
CA PRO A 180 11.39 1.23 0.69
C PRO A 180 12.79 1.65 0.19
N ALA A 181 13.32 1.05 -0.88
CA ALA A 181 14.67 1.35 -1.38
C ALA A 181 14.83 2.79 -1.85
N ALA A 182 13.83 3.39 -2.49
CA ALA A 182 13.88 4.80 -2.92
C ALA A 182 13.99 5.80 -1.74
N LEU A 183 13.86 5.34 -0.49
CA LEU A 183 14.14 6.16 0.68
C LEU A 183 15.65 6.40 0.90
N TYR A 184 16.53 5.54 0.35
CA TYR A 184 17.97 5.56 0.65
C TYR A 184 18.92 5.13 -0.50
N ALA A 185 18.43 4.50 -1.56
CA ALA A 185 19.23 3.91 -2.64
C ALA A 185 19.20 4.71 -3.95
N HIS A 186 20.19 4.50 -4.82
CA HIS A 186 20.32 5.12 -6.14
C HIS A 186 20.75 4.04 -7.15
N ILE A 187 19.77 3.35 -7.77
CA ILE A 187 19.99 2.06 -8.45
C ILE A 187 19.26 2.03 -9.81
N ALA A 188 19.93 1.48 -10.82
CA ALA A 188 19.41 1.40 -12.19
C ALA A 188 18.44 0.23 -12.43
N ASP A 189 18.44 -0.82 -11.61
CA ASP A 189 17.39 -1.84 -11.63
C ASP A 189 16.92 -2.21 -10.21
N ARG A 190 15.62 -2.07 -9.97
CA ARG A 190 14.94 -2.41 -8.71
C ARG A 190 15.12 -3.85 -8.25
N GLU A 191 15.46 -4.78 -9.14
CA GLU A 191 15.68 -6.19 -8.78
C GLU A 191 17.09 -6.43 -8.19
N TRP A 192 18.01 -5.44 -8.23
CA TRP A 192 19.35 -5.51 -7.63
C TRP A 192 19.34 -5.34 -6.10
N GLU A 193 18.56 -6.18 -5.43
CA GLU A 193 18.39 -6.15 -3.97
C GLU A 193 19.66 -6.53 -3.21
N ASP A 194 20.48 -7.41 -3.79
CA ASP A 194 21.78 -7.85 -3.26
C ASP A 194 22.74 -8.28 -4.40
N ASP A 195 24.01 -8.58 -4.08
CA ASP A 195 25.06 -8.88 -5.08
C ASP A 195 24.82 -10.18 -5.89
N HIS A 196 23.87 -11.03 -5.49
CA HIS A 196 23.45 -12.18 -6.28
C HIS A 196 22.75 -11.72 -7.57
N GLU A 197 21.79 -10.82 -7.44
CA GLU A 197 20.91 -10.39 -8.53
C GLU A 197 21.68 -9.51 -9.53
N VAL A 198 22.57 -8.62 -9.04
CA VAL A 198 23.51 -7.84 -9.89
C VAL A 198 24.35 -8.75 -10.80
N ARG A 199 24.86 -9.87 -10.26
CA ARG A 199 25.67 -10.84 -11.02
C ARG A 199 24.87 -11.66 -12.01
N ASP A 200 23.60 -11.96 -11.73
CA ASP A 200 22.76 -12.76 -12.62
C ASP A 200 22.27 -11.93 -13.83
N ASP A 201 22.11 -10.61 -13.66
CA ASP A 201 22.00 -9.65 -14.79
C ASP A 201 23.33 -9.40 -15.54
N LYS A 202 24.46 -9.86 -14.98
CA LYS A 202 25.84 -9.81 -15.52
C LYS A 202 26.54 -8.46 -15.39
N GLU A 203 26.08 -7.60 -14.50
CA GLU A 203 26.83 -6.43 -14.06
C GLU A 203 27.87 -6.81 -12.99
N ASP A 204 28.82 -5.92 -12.73
CA ASP A 204 29.94 -6.17 -11.81
C ASP A 204 29.68 -5.56 -10.43
N PRO A 205 29.36 -6.35 -9.37
CA PRO A 205 29.08 -5.80 -8.04
C PRO A 205 30.31 -5.29 -7.28
N GLU A 206 31.54 -5.42 -7.80
CA GLU A 206 32.68 -4.65 -7.27
C GLU A 206 32.59 -3.16 -7.67
N VAL A 207 31.70 -2.84 -8.61
CA VAL A 207 31.44 -1.51 -9.18
C VAL A 207 29.99 -1.07 -8.97
N CYS A 208 29.05 -1.99 -9.08
CA CYS A 208 27.60 -1.80 -9.06
C CYS A 208 27.05 -2.13 -7.67
N ASP A 209 27.12 -1.16 -6.76
CA ASP A 209 26.54 -1.25 -5.42
C ASP A 209 25.07 -1.73 -5.46
N ASP A 210 24.71 -2.69 -4.60
CA ASP A 210 23.34 -3.22 -4.48
C ASP A 210 22.47 -2.46 -3.45
N ILE A 211 21.16 -2.73 -3.41
CA ILE A 211 20.26 -2.03 -2.48
C ILE A 211 20.62 -2.33 -1.01
N ALA A 212 21.01 -3.56 -0.65
CA ALA A 212 21.40 -3.87 0.72
C ALA A 212 22.71 -3.16 1.15
N GLU A 213 23.68 -3.02 0.24
CA GLU A 213 24.84 -2.13 0.41
C GLU A 213 24.40 -0.68 0.64
N HIS A 214 23.46 -0.16 -0.17
CA HIS A 214 22.91 1.18 0.01
C HIS A 214 22.21 1.38 1.36
N LEU A 215 21.50 0.36 1.86
CA LEU A 215 20.81 0.39 3.15
C LEU A 215 21.78 0.46 4.34
N ILE A 216 22.93 -0.23 4.25
CA ILE A 216 23.80 -0.45 5.40
C ILE A 216 25.05 0.46 5.41
N MET A 217 25.58 0.81 4.24
CA MET A 217 26.92 1.41 4.08
C MET A 217 26.92 2.83 3.52
N LYS A 218 25.95 3.19 2.65
CA LYS A 218 25.81 4.53 2.07
C LYS A 218 25.10 5.49 3.04
N GLU A 219 25.24 6.80 2.81
CA GLU A 219 24.92 7.83 3.82
C GLU A 219 23.46 7.77 4.33
N THR A 220 22.48 7.78 3.43
CA THR A 220 21.06 7.85 3.83
C THR A 220 20.63 6.60 4.60
N GLY A 221 20.99 5.41 4.12
CA GLY A 221 20.61 4.14 4.74
C GLY A 221 21.29 3.92 6.10
N ARG A 222 22.63 4.06 6.16
CA ARG A 222 23.41 3.80 7.38
C ARG A 222 23.02 4.70 8.56
N ASN A 223 22.41 5.85 8.28
CA ASN A 223 21.97 6.84 9.25
C ASN A 223 20.53 6.59 9.79
N LEU A 224 19.73 5.74 9.13
CA LEU A 224 18.39 5.36 9.62
C LEU A 224 18.49 4.83 11.06
N LYS A 225 17.55 5.30 11.90
CA LYS A 225 17.40 4.90 13.31
C LYS A 225 16.59 3.62 13.45
N VAL A 226 15.64 3.40 12.56
CA VAL A 226 14.75 2.24 12.55
C VAL A 226 14.70 1.69 11.14
N ILE A 227 14.94 0.40 10.99
CA ILE A 227 14.77 -0.37 9.76
C ILE A 227 14.01 -1.63 10.17
N MET A 228 12.76 -1.79 9.74
CA MET A 228 11.95 -2.97 10.07
C MET A 228 11.18 -3.53 8.88
N GLY A 229 11.15 -4.86 8.77
CA GLY A 229 10.40 -5.61 7.76
C GLY A 229 10.98 -7.00 7.52
N GLY A 230 10.88 -7.52 6.30
CA GLY A 230 11.56 -8.73 5.85
C GLY A 230 12.92 -8.45 5.18
N GLY A 231 13.52 -9.49 4.59
CA GLY A 231 14.65 -9.38 3.66
C GLY A 231 15.97 -9.97 4.12
N ARG A 232 16.00 -10.82 5.16
CA ARG A 232 17.27 -11.38 5.70
C ARG A 232 18.15 -12.04 4.63
N ARG A 233 17.57 -12.61 3.56
CA ARG A 233 18.30 -13.26 2.46
C ARG A 233 19.40 -12.39 1.84
N GLY A 234 19.13 -11.12 1.56
CA GLY A 234 20.05 -10.23 0.82
C GLY A 234 21.10 -9.54 1.70
N LEU A 235 20.99 -9.66 3.02
CA LEU A 235 21.95 -9.15 3.99
C LEU A 235 22.85 -10.27 4.57
N LEU A 236 22.60 -11.53 4.20
CA LEU A 236 23.35 -12.71 4.64
C LEU A 236 24.11 -13.37 3.47
N PRO A 237 25.33 -13.87 3.70
CA PRO A 237 26.07 -14.62 2.69
C PRO A 237 25.56 -16.05 2.56
N ASN A 238 25.76 -16.65 1.39
CA ASN A 238 25.31 -18.02 1.09
C ASN A 238 25.93 -19.13 1.98
N THR A 239 27.01 -18.80 2.69
CA THR A 239 27.65 -19.64 3.72
C THR A 239 26.93 -19.64 5.07
N VAL A 240 26.06 -18.66 5.33
CA VAL A 240 25.29 -18.51 6.58
C VAL A 240 23.85 -18.97 6.35
N LYS A 241 23.31 -19.71 7.33
CA LYS A 241 21.91 -20.13 7.36
C LYS A 241 21.03 -19.07 8.02
N ASP A 242 19.79 -18.99 7.56
CA ASP A 242 18.77 -18.17 8.22
C ASP A 242 18.48 -18.66 9.64
N VAL A 243 18.08 -17.74 10.52
CA VAL A 243 17.86 -18.00 11.95
C VAL A 243 16.54 -18.72 12.25
N GLU A 244 15.55 -18.65 11.35
CA GLU A 244 14.25 -19.33 11.50
C GLU A 244 14.03 -20.39 10.43
N GLU A 245 14.40 -20.06 9.19
CA GLU A 245 14.14 -20.86 7.99
C GLU A 245 15.18 -21.97 7.83
N GLY A 246 15.24 -22.85 8.83
CA GLY A 246 16.29 -23.84 9.12
C GLY A 246 16.67 -24.75 7.94
N GLY A 247 17.52 -24.23 7.05
CA GLY A 247 17.93 -24.89 5.81
C GLY A 247 18.23 -23.90 4.69
N LYS A 248 17.51 -22.78 4.60
CA LYS A 248 17.77 -21.68 3.66
C LYS A 248 19.09 -21.00 4.02
N SER A 249 19.92 -20.74 3.01
CA SER A 249 21.11 -19.88 3.13
C SER A 249 20.78 -18.44 2.75
N GLY A 250 21.59 -17.48 3.19
CA GLY A 250 21.63 -16.15 2.57
C GLY A 250 21.91 -16.20 1.06
N TYR A 251 21.71 -15.10 0.36
CA TYR A 251 21.88 -15.02 -1.11
C TYR A 251 23.24 -14.45 -1.50
N ARG A 252 23.83 -13.55 -0.70
CA ARG A 252 25.05 -12.82 -1.09
C ARG A 252 26.19 -13.77 -1.46
N ARG A 253 26.83 -13.47 -2.58
CA ARG A 253 27.94 -14.22 -3.19
C ARG A 253 29.30 -13.57 -2.89
N ASP A 254 29.32 -12.31 -2.44
CA ASP A 254 30.51 -11.58 -1.96
C ASP A 254 31.07 -12.08 -0.60
N GLY A 255 30.31 -12.92 0.12
CA GLY A 255 30.70 -13.46 1.43
C GLY A 255 30.48 -12.51 2.61
N ARG A 256 29.88 -11.32 2.40
CA ARG A 256 29.64 -10.32 3.44
C ARG A 256 28.37 -10.61 4.24
N ASN A 257 28.40 -10.23 5.52
CA ASN A 257 27.26 -10.28 6.42
C ASN A 257 26.91 -8.84 6.83
N LEU A 258 25.95 -8.26 6.12
CA LEU A 258 25.61 -6.85 6.27
C LEU A 258 24.93 -6.55 7.60
N ILE A 259 24.25 -7.53 8.22
CA ILE A 259 23.71 -7.41 9.59
C ILE A 259 24.87 -7.20 10.58
N GLN A 260 25.96 -7.98 10.45
CA GLN A 260 27.17 -7.83 11.27
C GLN A 260 28.00 -6.58 10.91
N GLU A 261 27.96 -6.09 9.66
CA GLU A 261 28.56 -4.80 9.29
C GLU A 261 27.79 -3.63 9.94
N TRP A 262 26.45 -3.66 9.90
CA TRP A 262 25.59 -2.70 10.59
C TRP A 262 25.90 -2.66 12.09
N GLN A 263 25.91 -3.80 12.78
CA GLN A 263 26.19 -3.89 14.21
C GLN A 263 27.59 -3.35 14.57
N ARG A 264 28.62 -3.68 13.76
CA ARG A 264 29.97 -3.15 13.93
C ARG A 264 30.02 -1.63 13.71
N HIS A 265 29.35 -1.13 12.68
CA HIS A 265 29.26 0.30 12.39
C HIS A 265 28.55 1.07 13.52
N LYS A 266 27.37 0.63 13.99
CA LYS A 266 26.69 1.31 15.12
C LYS A 266 27.55 1.33 16.38
N THR A 267 28.31 0.26 16.64
CA THR A 267 29.27 0.16 17.76
C THR A 267 30.44 1.14 17.62
N SER A 268 30.95 1.37 16.39
CA SER A 268 32.11 2.25 16.17
C SER A 268 31.78 3.74 16.23
N LEU A 269 30.50 4.14 16.10
CA LEU A 269 30.08 5.55 16.18
C LEU A 269 30.47 6.23 17.51
N ARG A 270 30.23 5.55 18.64
CA ARG A 270 30.71 5.91 19.99
C ARG A 270 30.28 4.83 21.01
N PRO A 271 31.04 4.58 22.10
CA PRO A 271 30.72 3.52 23.08
C PRO A 271 29.38 3.65 23.81
N SER A 272 28.74 4.83 23.77
CA SER A 272 27.42 5.05 24.38
C SER A 272 26.25 4.68 23.47
N VAL A 273 26.44 4.51 22.16
CA VAL A 273 25.35 4.17 21.23
C VAL A 273 24.79 2.80 21.55
N LYS A 274 23.46 2.72 21.68
CA LYS A 274 22.73 1.47 21.85
C LYS A 274 22.10 1.04 20.55
N HIS A 275 22.38 -0.18 20.12
CA HIS A 275 21.79 -0.76 18.91
C HIS A 275 21.32 -2.17 19.17
N SER A 276 20.22 -2.53 18.51
CA SER A 276 19.54 -3.81 18.69
C SER A 276 19.21 -4.40 17.32
N TYR A 277 19.53 -5.68 17.15
CA TYR A 277 19.06 -6.50 16.05
C TYR A 277 18.05 -7.51 16.60
N VAL A 278 16.86 -7.55 16.02
CA VAL A 278 15.78 -8.47 16.36
C VAL A 278 15.24 -9.13 15.09
N TRP A 279 14.67 -10.33 15.20
CA TRP A 279 14.22 -11.12 14.05
C TRP A 279 12.91 -11.88 14.28
N ASN A 280 12.33 -11.79 15.48
CA ASN A 280 11.01 -12.32 15.85
C ASN A 280 10.24 -11.28 16.67
N ARG A 281 8.96 -11.56 16.92
CA ARG A 281 8.02 -10.68 17.62
C ARG A 281 8.32 -10.51 19.10
N ASP A 282 8.69 -11.58 19.81
CA ASP A 282 8.93 -11.51 21.25
C ASP A 282 10.16 -10.64 21.58
N ASP A 283 11.24 -10.75 20.80
CA ASP A 283 12.42 -9.88 20.91
C ASP A 283 12.07 -8.40 20.61
N LEU A 284 11.15 -8.13 19.68
CA LEU A 284 10.67 -6.77 19.38
C LEU A 284 9.82 -6.20 20.53
N LEU A 285 8.95 -7.01 21.14
CA LEU A 285 8.06 -6.58 22.23
C LEU A 285 8.75 -6.52 23.59
N ALA A 286 9.84 -7.27 23.79
CA ALA A 286 10.70 -7.20 24.98
C ALA A 286 11.75 -6.07 24.90
N LEU A 287 11.88 -5.39 23.76
CA LEU A 287 12.89 -4.35 23.51
C LEU A 287 12.66 -3.11 24.39
N ASP A 288 13.72 -2.66 25.07
CA ASP A 288 13.77 -1.33 25.68
C ASP A 288 13.93 -0.25 24.59
N THR A 289 12.81 0.17 24.00
CA THR A 289 12.72 1.24 23.01
C THR A 289 13.16 2.60 23.58
N SER A 290 13.13 2.79 24.90
CA SER A 290 13.61 4.02 25.55
C SER A 290 15.13 4.17 25.46
N ASN A 291 15.85 3.04 25.49
CA ASN A 291 17.30 2.93 25.57
C ASN A 291 17.94 2.34 24.30
N THR A 292 17.23 2.34 23.16
CA THR A 292 17.73 1.82 21.87
C THR A 292 17.88 2.95 20.85
N ASP A 293 19.11 3.38 20.51
CA ASP A 293 19.35 4.46 19.53
C ASP A 293 19.19 4.03 18.07
N TYR A 294 19.40 2.73 17.79
CA TYR A 294 19.26 2.11 16.47
C TYR A 294 18.59 0.74 16.56
N LEU A 295 17.58 0.50 15.74
CA LEU A 295 16.84 -0.76 15.65
C LEU A 295 16.88 -1.31 14.22
N LEU A 296 17.28 -2.57 14.08
CA LEU A 296 17.15 -3.37 12.87
C LEU A 296 16.29 -4.59 13.19
N GLY A 297 15.07 -4.63 12.66
CA GLY A 297 14.13 -5.74 12.86
C GLY A 297 13.87 -6.47 11.55
N LEU A 298 14.37 -7.69 11.39
CA LEU A 298 14.23 -8.45 10.13
C LEU A 298 13.47 -9.75 10.38
N PHE A 299 12.16 -9.72 10.14
CA PHE A 299 11.17 -10.74 10.53
C PHE A 299 10.81 -11.73 9.42
N GLY A 300 11.45 -11.61 8.25
CA GLY A 300 11.24 -12.50 7.11
C GLY A 300 12.54 -12.78 6.38
N PHE A 301 12.72 -14.02 5.93
CA PHE A 301 13.83 -14.37 5.03
C PHE A 301 13.69 -13.65 3.67
N SER A 302 12.47 -13.63 3.12
CA SER A 302 12.06 -12.77 2.01
C SER A 302 11.15 -11.65 2.55
N HIS A 303 10.03 -11.33 1.90
CA HIS A 303 8.96 -10.55 2.53
C HIS A 303 8.49 -11.21 3.86
N MET A 304 7.72 -10.49 4.67
CA MET A 304 6.99 -11.10 5.79
C MET A 304 5.79 -11.92 5.27
N ASP A 305 5.22 -12.75 6.13
CA ASP A 305 3.99 -13.48 5.81
C ASP A 305 2.77 -12.57 5.88
N TYR A 306 1.79 -12.83 5.00
CA TYR A 306 0.51 -12.10 4.96
C TYR A 306 -0.23 -12.20 6.30
N ALA A 307 -0.86 -11.11 6.76
CA ALA A 307 -1.58 -11.03 8.02
C ALA A 307 -2.67 -12.10 8.23
N VAL A 308 -3.21 -12.67 7.14
CA VAL A 308 -4.21 -13.73 7.14
C VAL A 308 -3.62 -15.17 7.19
N GLU A 309 -2.30 -15.33 7.03
CA GLU A 309 -1.57 -16.60 7.10
C GLU A 309 -0.45 -16.62 8.17
N ARG A 310 0.01 -15.44 8.60
CA ARG A 310 1.13 -15.22 9.52
C ARG A 310 0.89 -15.79 10.92
N ASP A 311 1.92 -16.41 11.49
CA ASP A 311 1.93 -16.78 12.90
C ASP A 311 2.18 -15.53 13.76
N ASN A 312 1.11 -14.97 14.31
CA ASN A 312 1.14 -13.79 15.18
C ASN A 312 1.77 -14.07 16.57
N ALA A 313 2.24 -15.29 16.87
CA ALA A 313 3.17 -15.54 17.97
C ALA A 313 4.63 -15.27 17.54
N ARG A 314 5.00 -15.65 16.32
CA ARG A 314 6.36 -15.55 15.77
C ARG A 314 6.68 -14.17 15.21
N ASP A 315 5.75 -13.59 14.43
CA ASP A 315 6.01 -12.46 13.55
C ASP A 315 5.20 -11.22 13.96
N PRO A 316 5.82 -10.03 14.08
CA PRO A 316 5.13 -8.83 14.53
C PRO A 316 4.17 -8.28 13.48
N ARG A 317 3.05 -7.73 13.94
CA ARG A 317 2.09 -7.03 13.08
C ARG A 317 2.65 -5.68 12.60
N LEU A 318 2.20 -5.18 11.45
CA LEU A 318 2.53 -3.82 11.00
C LEU A 318 2.23 -2.72 12.06
N PRO A 319 1.10 -2.72 12.80
CA PRO A 319 0.90 -1.82 13.94
C PRO A 319 1.91 -1.97 15.09
N GLU A 320 2.42 -3.18 15.36
CA GLU A 320 3.42 -3.42 16.41
C GLU A 320 4.79 -2.87 16.01
N MET A 321 5.21 -3.08 14.76
CA MET A 321 6.41 -2.45 14.20
C MET A 321 6.26 -0.92 14.16
N THR A 322 5.10 -0.40 13.77
CA THR A 322 4.82 1.04 13.74
C THR A 322 4.94 1.67 15.12
N LYS A 323 4.41 1.01 16.16
CA LYS A 323 4.55 1.42 17.56
C LYS A 323 6.03 1.49 17.97
N ALA A 324 6.79 0.41 17.81
CA ALA A 324 8.20 0.37 18.22
C ALA A 324 9.05 1.40 17.46
N ALA A 325 8.76 1.64 16.18
CA ALA A 325 9.39 2.69 15.38
C ALA A 325 9.14 4.10 15.96
N ILE A 326 7.88 4.41 16.29
CA ILE A 326 7.52 5.71 16.89
C ILE A 326 8.19 5.87 18.27
N GLU A 327 8.23 4.83 19.10
CA GLU A 327 8.89 4.88 20.42
C GLU A 327 10.40 5.17 20.32
N VAL A 328 11.11 4.51 19.41
CA VAL A 328 12.53 4.77 19.16
C VAL A 328 12.75 6.19 18.61
N LEU A 329 11.93 6.63 17.65
CA LEU A 329 12.11 7.91 16.94
C LEU A 329 11.67 9.15 17.72
N GLN A 330 10.60 9.07 18.52
CA GLN A 330 10.01 10.24 19.20
C GLN A 330 10.91 10.88 20.27
N ARG A 331 11.94 10.16 20.72
CA ARG A 331 12.97 10.66 21.64
C ARG A 331 13.84 11.76 21.01
N ASP A 332 13.81 11.92 19.69
CA ASP A 332 14.46 13.03 19.01
C ASP A 332 13.76 14.37 19.33
N PRO A 333 14.44 15.35 19.97
CA PRO A 333 13.85 16.66 20.27
C PRO A 333 13.55 17.47 19.00
N ASN A 334 14.33 17.29 17.93
CA ASN A 334 14.13 17.92 16.62
C ASN A 334 13.01 17.25 15.81
N GLY A 335 12.69 15.99 16.15
CA GLY A 335 11.62 15.19 15.57
C GLY A 335 12.09 14.27 14.47
N TYR A 336 11.16 13.62 13.78
CA TYR A 336 11.47 12.52 12.87
C TYR A 336 10.63 12.47 11.59
N PHE A 337 11.15 11.78 10.58
CA PHE A 337 10.38 11.24 9.46
C PHE A 337 10.29 9.71 9.61
N LEU A 338 9.09 9.15 9.42
CA LEU A 338 8.85 7.71 9.41
C LEU A 338 8.08 7.33 8.14
N PHE A 339 8.61 6.35 7.40
CA PHE A 339 7.90 5.67 6.32
C PHE A 339 7.34 4.34 6.83
N VAL A 340 6.07 4.06 6.53
CA VAL A 340 5.39 2.80 6.88
C VAL A 340 4.68 2.25 5.65
N GLU A 341 4.96 1.00 5.29
CA GLU A 341 4.48 0.38 4.05
C GLU A 341 3.66 -0.88 4.32
N GLY A 342 2.40 -0.89 3.88
CA GLY A 342 1.56 -2.09 3.77
C GLY A 342 1.79 -2.75 2.41
N GLY A 343 3.01 -3.23 2.16
CA GLY A 343 3.44 -3.55 0.79
C GLY A 343 2.96 -4.90 0.25
N LEU A 344 2.47 -5.79 1.11
CA LEU A 344 1.84 -7.05 0.68
C LEU A 344 0.44 -6.87 0.05
N ILE A 345 -0.15 -5.66 0.11
CA ILE A 345 -1.41 -5.33 -0.59
C ILE A 345 -1.24 -5.60 -2.10
N ASP A 346 -0.18 -5.04 -2.69
CA ASP A 346 0.22 -5.24 -4.09
C ASP A 346 0.41 -6.73 -4.42
N LEU A 347 1.22 -7.46 -3.64
CA LEU A 347 1.50 -8.87 -3.90
C LEU A 347 0.22 -9.74 -3.84
N GLY A 348 -0.73 -9.37 -2.97
CA GLY A 348 -2.07 -9.95 -2.94
C GLY A 348 -2.84 -9.71 -4.25
N HIS A 349 -2.85 -8.47 -4.75
CA HIS A 349 -3.51 -8.11 -6.02
C HIS A 349 -2.83 -8.71 -7.26
N HIS A 350 -1.49 -8.76 -7.30
CA HIS A 350 -0.68 -9.49 -8.28
C HIS A 350 -1.12 -10.97 -8.38
N GLY A 351 -1.41 -11.60 -7.25
CA GLY A 351 -1.95 -12.96 -7.20
C GLY A 351 -3.44 -13.09 -7.56
N ASN A 352 -4.14 -11.97 -7.81
CA ASN A 352 -5.60 -11.84 -7.78
C ASN A 352 -6.26 -12.38 -6.49
N LYS A 353 -5.54 -12.37 -5.36
CA LYS A 353 -5.99 -12.87 -4.06
C LYS A 353 -6.62 -11.75 -3.25
N GLY A 354 -7.88 -11.43 -3.57
CA GLY A 354 -8.64 -10.34 -2.96
C GLY A 354 -8.67 -10.41 -1.44
N ARG A 355 -8.85 -11.60 -0.84
CA ARG A 355 -8.81 -11.77 0.61
C ARG A 355 -7.51 -11.24 1.22
N LYS A 356 -6.35 -11.64 0.67
CA LYS A 356 -5.04 -11.18 1.18
C LYS A 356 -4.89 -9.67 1.07
N ALA A 357 -5.03 -9.12 -0.13
CA ALA A 357 -4.79 -7.69 -0.36
C ALA A 357 -5.71 -6.79 0.49
N VAL A 358 -6.96 -7.19 0.67
CA VAL A 358 -7.92 -6.44 1.49
C VAL A 358 -7.63 -6.60 2.98
N THR A 359 -7.23 -7.77 3.48
CA THR A 359 -6.79 -7.94 4.88
C THR A 359 -5.49 -7.18 5.19
N GLU A 360 -4.52 -7.15 4.27
CA GLU A 360 -3.32 -6.29 4.41
C GLU A 360 -3.69 -4.80 4.52
N THR A 361 -4.71 -4.36 3.77
CA THR A 361 -5.20 -2.98 3.82
C THR A 361 -5.86 -2.65 5.17
N VAL A 362 -6.54 -3.63 5.79
CA VAL A 362 -7.08 -3.49 7.16
C VAL A 362 -5.95 -3.44 8.21
N GLU A 363 -4.87 -4.21 8.06
CA GLU A 363 -3.74 -4.12 8.98
C GLU A 363 -2.92 -2.81 8.81
N LEU A 364 -2.88 -2.24 7.59
CA LEU A 364 -2.39 -0.88 7.37
C LEU A 364 -3.25 0.16 8.11
N ASP A 365 -4.58 -0.02 8.16
CA ASP A 365 -5.48 0.85 8.92
C ASP A 365 -5.23 0.78 10.44
N GLU A 366 -4.96 -0.40 10.98
CA GLU A 366 -4.52 -0.54 12.38
C GLU A 366 -3.20 0.19 12.65
N ALA A 367 -2.24 0.13 11.71
CA ALA A 367 -0.96 0.84 11.84
C ALA A 367 -1.12 2.36 11.81
N VAL A 368 -2.00 2.89 10.95
CA VAL A 368 -2.37 4.31 10.93
C VAL A 368 -3.07 4.70 12.25
N GLN A 369 -3.99 3.88 12.75
CA GLN A 369 -4.69 4.11 14.01
C GLN A 369 -3.73 4.14 15.22
N VAL A 370 -2.70 3.29 15.23
CA VAL A 370 -1.60 3.35 16.21
C VAL A 370 -0.88 4.71 16.14
N ALA A 371 -0.45 5.15 14.96
CA ALA A 371 0.25 6.43 14.82
C ALA A 371 -0.62 7.65 15.20
N ILE A 372 -1.92 7.62 14.91
CA ILE A 372 -2.88 8.63 15.38
C ILE A 372 -2.92 8.67 16.92
N SER A 373 -2.95 7.51 17.58
CA SER A 373 -3.03 7.44 19.04
C SER A 373 -1.75 7.88 19.77
N MET A 374 -0.59 7.68 19.14
CA MET A 374 0.73 7.92 19.75
C MET A 374 1.29 9.33 19.50
N THR A 375 0.69 10.12 18.61
CA THR A 375 1.28 11.39 18.16
C THR A 375 0.34 12.59 18.31
N ASN A 376 0.91 13.79 18.33
CA ASN A 376 0.14 15.01 18.55
C ASN A 376 -0.17 15.70 17.21
N PRO A 377 -1.44 15.81 16.77
CA PRO A 377 -1.80 16.44 15.48
C PRO A 377 -1.56 17.96 15.42
N ALA A 378 -1.07 18.59 16.49
CA ALA A 378 -0.54 19.95 16.45
C ALA A 378 0.90 20.05 15.93
N ASN A 379 1.68 18.95 15.94
CA ASN A 379 3.09 18.94 15.52
C ASN A 379 3.50 17.74 14.63
N THR A 380 2.68 16.69 14.51
CA THR A 380 2.86 15.57 13.58
C THR A 380 1.94 15.73 12.37
N LEU A 381 2.50 15.66 11.16
CA LEU A 381 1.76 15.50 9.91
C LEU A 381 1.72 14.00 9.57
N ILE A 382 0.52 13.43 9.47
CA ILE A 382 0.29 12.06 8.99
C ILE A 382 -0.33 12.15 7.60
N VAL A 383 0.24 11.40 6.65
CA VAL A 383 -0.30 11.23 5.30
C VAL A 383 -0.43 9.73 5.01
N VAL A 384 -1.54 9.33 4.40
CA VAL A 384 -1.76 7.98 3.85
C VAL A 384 -2.00 8.11 2.36
N THR A 385 -1.37 7.27 1.54
CA THR A 385 -1.55 7.24 0.08
C THR A 385 -1.24 5.84 -0.47
N ALA A 386 -1.44 5.65 -1.76
CA ALA A 386 -0.84 4.55 -2.52
C ALA A 386 0.21 5.09 -3.51
N ASP A 387 0.95 4.17 -4.13
CA ASP A 387 1.96 4.47 -5.14
C ASP A 387 1.46 4.20 -6.58
N HIS A 388 0.69 3.14 -6.78
CA HIS A 388 -0.12 2.87 -7.96
C HIS A 388 -1.43 2.17 -7.58
N ALA A 389 -2.34 2.06 -8.55
CA ALA A 389 -3.56 1.28 -8.39
C ALA A 389 -3.33 -0.18 -8.81
N HIS A 390 -4.35 -1.03 -8.64
CA HIS A 390 -4.46 -2.35 -9.26
C HIS A 390 -5.78 -2.44 -10.02
N SER A 391 -5.87 -3.38 -10.95
CA SER A 391 -7.07 -3.56 -11.78
C SER A 391 -8.27 -4.21 -11.04
N LEU A 392 -8.39 -3.98 -9.72
CA LEU A 392 -9.50 -4.45 -8.89
C LEU A 392 -10.79 -3.67 -9.21
N SER A 393 -11.91 -4.37 -9.25
CA SER A 393 -13.25 -3.82 -9.40
C SER A 393 -14.21 -4.35 -8.34
N ILE A 394 -15.16 -3.52 -7.92
CA ILE A 394 -16.31 -3.91 -7.07
C ILE A 394 -17.54 -3.90 -7.99
N ASN A 395 -18.18 -5.05 -8.16
CA ASN A 395 -19.18 -5.30 -9.19
C ASN A 395 -20.59 -5.38 -8.61
N GLY A 396 -21.57 -4.92 -9.38
CA GLY A 396 -22.98 -4.92 -8.97
C GLY A 396 -23.70 -6.26 -9.19
N TYR A 397 -24.81 -6.55 -8.50
CA TYR A 397 -25.45 -5.75 -7.45
C TYR A 397 -25.68 -6.57 -6.16
N PRO A 398 -24.62 -6.83 -5.35
CA PRO A 398 -24.79 -7.44 -4.04
C PRO A 398 -25.66 -6.55 -3.13
N THR A 399 -26.40 -7.19 -2.23
CA THR A 399 -27.18 -6.50 -1.20
C THR A 399 -26.29 -5.82 -0.16
N ARG A 400 -26.86 -4.85 0.57
CA ARG A 400 -26.28 -4.37 1.83
C ARG A 400 -26.07 -5.56 2.78
N HIS A 401 -24.99 -5.51 3.54
CA HIS A 401 -24.62 -6.53 4.53
C HIS A 401 -24.27 -7.90 3.92
N THR A 402 -23.79 -7.90 2.66
CA THR A 402 -23.17 -9.06 2.00
C THR A 402 -21.65 -9.00 2.13
N ASP A 403 -20.99 -10.15 2.28
CA ASP A 403 -19.52 -10.24 2.35
C ASP A 403 -18.88 -9.71 1.05
N ILE A 404 -17.91 -8.80 1.17
CA ILE A 404 -17.19 -8.21 0.05
C ILE A 404 -16.47 -9.25 -0.83
N LEU A 405 -16.07 -10.40 -0.25
CA LEU A 405 -15.44 -11.50 -0.96
C LEU A 405 -16.44 -12.43 -1.69
N GLY A 406 -17.73 -12.30 -1.38
CA GLY A 406 -18.79 -13.20 -1.83
C GLY A 406 -19.26 -13.02 -3.27
N ILE A 407 -20.34 -13.72 -3.60
CA ILE A 407 -21.06 -13.62 -4.89
C ILE A 407 -21.82 -12.28 -4.92
N ALA A 408 -21.74 -11.57 -6.04
CA ALA A 408 -22.59 -10.42 -6.32
C ALA A 408 -23.98 -10.88 -6.80
N GLU A 409 -24.05 -11.42 -8.01
CA GLU A 409 -25.28 -11.91 -8.64
C GLU A 409 -24.99 -13.08 -9.60
N THR A 410 -26.04 -13.57 -10.27
CA THR A 410 -25.95 -14.53 -11.38
C THR A 410 -26.10 -13.80 -12.72
N SER A 411 -25.19 -14.02 -13.67
CA SER A 411 -25.24 -13.36 -14.98
C SER A 411 -26.50 -13.72 -15.79
N ASP A 412 -27.07 -12.75 -16.48
CA ASP A 412 -28.14 -12.93 -17.47
C ASP A 412 -27.67 -13.63 -18.77
N MET A 413 -26.36 -13.62 -19.02
CA MET A 413 -25.75 -14.19 -20.21
C MET A 413 -25.38 -15.67 -20.05
N ASP A 414 -24.58 -16.07 -19.06
CA ASP A 414 -24.18 -17.48 -18.87
C ASP A 414 -25.01 -18.23 -17.79
N TYR A 415 -25.80 -17.49 -17.00
CA TYR A 415 -26.56 -17.99 -15.85
C TYR A 415 -25.70 -18.67 -14.77
N LEU A 416 -24.46 -18.21 -14.59
CA LEU A 416 -23.53 -18.60 -13.53
C LEU A 416 -23.28 -17.42 -12.57
N PRO A 417 -22.99 -17.69 -11.27
CA PRO A 417 -22.64 -16.65 -10.30
C PRO A 417 -21.30 -15.99 -10.62
N TYR A 418 -21.08 -14.76 -10.17
CA TYR A 418 -19.78 -14.07 -10.20
C TYR A 418 -19.52 -13.34 -8.88
N THR A 419 -18.25 -13.21 -8.49
CA THR A 419 -17.84 -12.53 -7.25
C THR A 419 -18.03 -11.02 -7.33
N THR A 420 -18.27 -10.39 -6.18
CA THR A 420 -18.30 -8.93 -6.03
C THR A 420 -16.95 -8.31 -6.42
N LEU A 421 -15.84 -8.88 -5.94
CA LEU A 421 -14.51 -8.50 -6.42
C LEU A 421 -14.16 -9.25 -7.71
N LEU A 422 -13.69 -8.52 -8.74
CA LEU A 422 -13.11 -9.07 -9.97
C LEU A 422 -11.89 -8.25 -10.40
N TYR A 423 -11.02 -8.83 -11.23
CA TYR A 423 -9.82 -8.15 -11.74
C TYR A 423 -9.88 -7.92 -13.26
N GLY A 424 -9.30 -6.81 -13.72
CA GLY A 424 -9.11 -6.56 -15.16
C GLY A 424 -8.14 -7.57 -15.79
N ASN A 425 -7.10 -7.98 -15.06
CA ASN A 425 -6.13 -8.97 -15.54
C ASN A 425 -5.40 -9.71 -14.40
N GLY A 426 -4.80 -10.87 -14.73
CA GLY A 426 -3.97 -11.64 -13.81
C GLY A 426 -4.25 -13.16 -13.80
N PRO A 427 -3.71 -13.89 -12.80
CA PRO A 427 -3.78 -15.35 -12.69
C PRO A 427 -5.13 -15.90 -12.20
N GLY A 428 -6.13 -15.03 -11.98
CA GLY A 428 -7.53 -15.40 -11.74
C GLY A 428 -8.31 -15.69 -13.04
N PHE A 429 -7.73 -15.49 -14.22
CA PHE A 429 -8.35 -15.93 -15.48
C PHE A 429 -8.45 -17.47 -15.51
N GLN A 430 -9.59 -18.00 -15.93
CA GLN A 430 -9.81 -19.45 -16.04
C GLN A 430 -10.44 -19.79 -17.41
N ASP A 431 -9.95 -20.86 -18.04
CA ASP A 431 -10.37 -21.25 -19.39
C ASP A 431 -11.86 -21.60 -19.50
N HIS A 432 -12.51 -21.09 -20.55
CA HIS A 432 -13.94 -21.27 -20.78
C HIS A 432 -14.29 -22.69 -21.23
N THR A 433 -14.55 -23.59 -20.27
CA THR A 433 -14.97 -24.96 -20.53
C THR A 433 -16.26 -25.01 -21.36
N ARG A 434 -16.16 -25.55 -22.58
CA ARG A 434 -17.27 -25.64 -23.57
C ARG A 434 -17.88 -24.28 -23.96
N GLY A 435 -17.09 -23.20 -23.87
CA GLY A 435 -17.55 -21.83 -24.16
C GLY A 435 -18.34 -21.17 -23.03
N MET A 436 -18.36 -21.78 -21.84
CA MET A 436 -18.90 -21.21 -20.60
C MET A 436 -17.73 -20.85 -19.67
N ARG A 437 -17.85 -19.77 -18.92
CA ARG A 437 -17.00 -19.51 -17.75
C ARG A 437 -17.19 -20.64 -16.70
N PRO A 438 -16.22 -20.88 -15.81
CA PRO A 438 -16.42 -21.79 -14.68
C PRO A 438 -17.58 -21.39 -13.74
N ASP A 439 -18.20 -22.39 -13.13
CA ASP A 439 -19.33 -22.26 -12.21
C ASP A 439 -18.83 -22.22 -10.76
N ILE A 440 -18.69 -21.01 -10.20
CA ILE A 440 -18.10 -20.79 -8.87
C ILE A 440 -19.06 -21.06 -7.70
N THR A 441 -20.20 -21.72 -7.94
CA THR A 441 -21.24 -21.97 -6.92
C THR A 441 -20.71 -22.76 -5.72
N ASP A 442 -19.77 -23.67 -5.96
CA ASP A 442 -19.23 -24.62 -4.97
C ASP A 442 -17.79 -24.26 -4.51
N ASP A 443 -17.30 -23.05 -4.86
CA ASP A 443 -15.96 -22.56 -4.51
C ASP A 443 -15.88 -22.04 -3.05
N ASP A 444 -14.76 -22.29 -2.36
CA ASP A 444 -14.44 -21.58 -1.11
C ASP A 444 -13.88 -20.18 -1.42
N LEU A 445 -14.79 -19.21 -1.56
CA LEU A 445 -14.47 -17.79 -1.77
C LEU A 445 -13.74 -17.15 -0.57
N LEU A 446 -13.70 -17.84 0.58
CA LEU A 446 -13.04 -17.40 1.79
C LEU A 446 -11.62 -17.98 1.97
N ASP A 447 -11.17 -18.92 1.12
CA ASP A 447 -9.76 -19.35 1.10
C ASP A 447 -8.85 -18.13 0.83
N PRO A 448 -7.85 -17.82 1.68
CA PRO A 448 -6.84 -16.80 1.40
C PRO A 448 -6.14 -16.97 0.04
N ASN A 449 -6.14 -18.17 -0.51
CA ASN A 449 -5.52 -18.51 -1.78
C ASN A 449 -6.50 -18.56 -2.97
N TYR A 450 -7.79 -18.32 -2.75
CA TYR A 450 -8.77 -18.08 -3.82
C TYR A 450 -8.33 -16.92 -4.72
N ARG A 451 -8.55 -17.07 -6.03
CA ARG A 451 -8.24 -16.04 -7.03
C ARG A 451 -9.53 -15.58 -7.69
N GLN A 452 -9.97 -14.36 -7.37
CA GLN A 452 -11.15 -13.78 -8.02
C GLN A 452 -10.91 -13.67 -9.54
N SER A 453 -11.96 -13.89 -10.32
CA SER A 453 -11.82 -14.04 -11.77
C SER A 453 -11.24 -12.78 -12.42
N ALA A 454 -10.35 -12.99 -13.40
CA ALA A 454 -9.73 -11.92 -14.18
C ALA A 454 -10.13 -11.96 -15.65
N ALA A 455 -10.27 -10.80 -16.29
CA ALA A 455 -10.71 -10.72 -17.70
C ALA A 455 -9.61 -11.03 -18.73
N ALA A 456 -8.34 -10.72 -18.43
CA ALA A 456 -7.19 -11.05 -19.28
C ALA A 456 -6.13 -11.89 -18.53
N PRO A 457 -5.66 -13.03 -19.09
CA PRO A 457 -4.70 -13.91 -18.40
C PRO A 457 -3.30 -13.31 -18.32
N ARG A 458 -2.70 -13.38 -17.12
CA ARG A 458 -1.25 -13.21 -16.87
C ARG A 458 -0.83 -14.08 -15.68
N GLU A 459 0.44 -14.42 -15.56
CA GLU A 459 0.96 -15.14 -14.38
C GLU A 459 0.94 -14.29 -13.10
N SER A 460 1.11 -12.97 -13.26
CA SER A 460 0.91 -11.95 -12.24
C SER A 460 0.08 -10.80 -12.84
N ALA A 461 -0.86 -10.25 -12.08
CA ALA A 461 -1.66 -9.09 -12.51
C ALA A 461 -0.76 -7.88 -12.81
N ALA A 462 -1.18 -7.02 -13.73
CA ALA A 462 -0.62 -5.68 -13.87
C ALA A 462 -1.26 -4.75 -12.83
N HIS A 463 -0.46 -3.81 -12.32
CA HIS A 463 -0.94 -2.59 -11.69
C HIS A 463 -1.89 -1.86 -12.65
N SER A 464 -2.64 -0.89 -12.16
CA SER A 464 -3.45 0.00 -12.98
C SER A 464 -2.91 1.43 -12.97
N GLY A 465 -3.13 2.13 -14.08
CA GLY A 465 -2.74 3.53 -14.27
C GLY A 465 -3.79 4.54 -13.77
N ASP A 466 -4.74 4.09 -12.97
CA ASP A 466 -5.71 4.97 -12.31
C ASP A 466 -5.00 5.90 -11.30
N ASP A 467 -5.55 7.09 -11.12
CA ASP A 467 -5.12 7.99 -10.06
C ASP A 467 -5.51 7.41 -8.68
N VAL A 468 -4.64 7.59 -7.69
CA VAL A 468 -4.82 7.04 -6.34
C VAL A 468 -5.22 8.12 -5.32
N GLY A 469 -5.83 7.70 -4.21
CA GLY A 469 -6.21 8.60 -3.13
C GLY A 469 -5.03 8.94 -2.21
N LEU A 470 -5.06 10.14 -1.65
CA LEU A 470 -4.19 10.57 -0.55
C LEU A 470 -5.02 11.29 0.52
N TRP A 471 -4.85 10.92 1.79
CA TRP A 471 -5.50 11.49 2.96
C TRP A 471 -4.46 12.12 3.88
N ALA A 472 -4.74 13.30 4.44
CA ALA A 472 -3.77 14.04 5.26
C ALA A 472 -4.37 14.68 6.52
N SER A 473 -3.65 14.58 7.64
CA SER A 473 -3.99 15.20 8.92
C SER A 473 -2.78 15.81 9.63
N GLY A 474 -2.98 16.92 10.34
CA GLY A 474 -1.93 17.64 11.06
C GLY A 474 -1.46 18.95 10.41
N PRO A 475 -0.24 19.43 10.71
CA PRO A 475 0.29 20.69 10.18
C PRO A 475 0.44 20.65 8.66
N HIS A 476 -0.04 21.70 7.97
CA HIS A 476 -0.04 21.83 6.50
C HIS A 476 -0.77 20.74 5.69
N ALA A 477 -1.54 19.85 6.34
CA ALA A 477 -2.35 18.86 5.64
C ALA A 477 -3.33 19.46 4.59
N HIS A 478 -3.74 20.72 4.79
CA HIS A 478 -4.56 21.51 3.84
C HIS A 478 -3.90 21.81 2.48
N LEU A 479 -2.64 21.46 2.29
CA LEU A 479 -1.99 21.50 0.98
C LEU A 479 -2.47 20.36 0.06
N PHE A 480 -2.90 19.24 0.64
CA PHE A 480 -3.41 18.08 -0.08
C PHE A 480 -4.90 18.25 -0.40
N THR A 481 -5.19 19.04 -1.43
CA THR A 481 -6.55 19.26 -1.94
C THR A 481 -6.55 19.37 -3.47
N GLY A 482 -7.53 18.72 -4.12
CA GLY A 482 -7.61 18.67 -5.59
C GLY A 482 -6.81 17.51 -6.18
N VAL A 483 -6.11 17.74 -7.30
CA VAL A 483 -5.37 16.72 -8.06
C VAL A 483 -3.90 17.14 -8.21
N HIS A 484 -2.96 16.22 -7.95
CA HIS A 484 -1.52 16.50 -7.97
C HIS A 484 -0.73 15.47 -8.79
N GLU A 485 0.49 15.84 -9.19
CA GLU A 485 1.51 14.83 -9.53
C GLU A 485 1.95 14.09 -8.27
N GLN A 486 2.26 12.80 -8.36
CA GLN A 486 2.83 12.03 -7.25
C GLN A 486 4.12 12.65 -6.67
N SER A 487 4.94 13.30 -7.49
CA SER A 487 6.12 14.03 -7.05
C SER A 487 5.82 15.20 -6.12
N TYR A 488 4.59 15.73 -6.10
CA TYR A 488 4.17 16.79 -5.18
C TYR A 488 4.28 16.38 -3.71
N ILE A 489 4.12 15.08 -3.41
CA ILE A 489 4.04 14.57 -2.03
C ILE A 489 5.31 14.90 -1.25
N ALA A 490 6.48 14.55 -1.78
CA ALA A 490 7.77 14.87 -1.16
C ALA A 490 7.93 16.38 -0.91
N HIS A 491 7.60 17.22 -1.90
CA HIS A 491 7.71 18.69 -1.79
C HIS A 491 6.75 19.28 -0.75
N ALA A 492 5.51 18.79 -0.67
CA ALA A 492 4.52 19.25 0.32
C ALA A 492 4.90 18.85 1.75
N LEU A 493 5.35 17.61 1.94
CA LEU A 493 5.88 17.12 3.22
C LEU A 493 7.14 17.90 3.64
N ALA A 494 8.07 18.14 2.71
CA ALA A 494 9.29 18.92 2.95
C ALA A 494 9.01 20.38 3.31
N TYR A 495 8.07 21.01 2.61
CA TYR A 495 7.60 22.36 2.89
C TYR A 495 7.07 22.47 4.32
N ALA A 496 6.18 21.54 4.72
CA ALA A 496 5.56 21.48 6.04
C ALA A 496 6.58 21.24 7.16
N ALA A 497 7.55 20.36 6.92
CA ALA A 497 8.61 20.02 7.86
C ALA A 497 9.77 21.02 7.90
N CYS A 498 9.83 21.98 6.97
CA CYS A 498 10.98 22.87 6.73
C CYS A 498 12.29 22.10 6.53
N VAL A 499 12.34 21.23 5.51
CA VAL A 499 13.54 20.47 5.11
C VAL A 499 13.76 20.57 3.59
N GLY A 500 14.90 20.10 3.11
CA GLY A 500 15.25 20.11 1.68
C GLY A 500 15.64 21.50 1.16
N GLU A 501 15.78 21.61 -0.16
CA GLU A 501 16.33 22.80 -0.83
C GLU A 501 15.24 23.69 -1.49
N GLY A 502 13.99 23.21 -1.51
CA GLY A 502 12.85 23.86 -2.16
C GLY A 502 12.19 24.99 -1.34
N LEU A 503 10.91 25.22 -1.60
CA LEU A 503 10.09 26.11 -0.78
C LEU A 503 9.86 25.49 0.61
N THR A 504 10.00 26.27 1.68
CA THR A 504 9.83 25.81 3.07
C THR A 504 9.00 26.81 3.88
N PHE A 505 8.13 26.31 4.76
CA PHE A 505 7.27 27.14 5.61
C PHE A 505 8.06 28.12 6.49
N CYS A 506 9.23 27.71 7.00
CA CYS A 506 10.04 28.48 7.93
C CYS A 506 10.78 29.67 7.28
N GLY A 507 10.72 29.82 5.96
CA GLY A 507 11.49 30.82 5.20
C GLY A 507 12.92 30.35 4.93
N GLY A 508 13.25 30.17 3.65
CA GLY A 508 14.55 29.65 3.22
C GLY A 508 14.67 29.52 1.71
N ASN A 509 14.16 30.51 0.96
CA ASN A 509 13.90 30.38 -0.48
C ASN A 509 15.20 30.42 -1.34
N ARG A 510 15.96 29.32 -1.31
CA ARG A 510 17.21 29.15 -2.09
C ARG A 510 16.97 29.02 -3.61
N PHE A 511 15.72 28.86 -4.05
CA PHE A 511 15.33 28.88 -5.47
C PHE A 511 15.74 30.17 -6.23
N ARG A 512 16.04 31.27 -5.52
CA ARG A 512 16.68 32.48 -6.09
C ARG A 512 18.18 32.32 -6.43
N ARG A 513 18.77 31.12 -6.31
CA ARG A 513 20.17 30.81 -6.66
C ARG A 513 20.34 29.69 -7.70
N MET A 514 19.34 29.44 -8.54
CA MET A 514 19.64 28.87 -9.87
C MET A 514 20.46 29.90 -10.68
N PRO A 515 21.68 29.59 -11.14
CA PRO A 515 22.34 30.44 -12.11
C PRO A 515 21.57 30.36 -13.43
N SER A 516 21.18 31.51 -13.99
CA SER A 516 20.68 31.55 -15.37
C SER A 516 21.75 30.97 -16.29
N SER A 517 21.39 30.02 -17.15
CA SER A 517 22.28 29.46 -18.16
C SER A 517 22.76 30.56 -19.10
N GLY A 518 23.97 31.07 -18.82
CA GLY A 518 24.60 32.14 -19.58
C GLY A 518 24.91 31.66 -20.99
N GLY A 519 24.05 31.99 -21.96
CA GLY A 519 24.21 31.61 -23.35
C GLY A 519 25.55 32.11 -23.90
N GLY A 520 26.47 31.18 -24.16
CA GLY A 520 27.82 31.44 -24.69
C GLY A 520 27.81 31.88 -26.16
N GLY A 521 27.14 33.00 -26.46
CA GLY A 521 27.11 33.62 -27.79
C GLY A 521 28.39 34.39 -28.07
N GLY A 522 29.48 33.68 -28.41
CA GLY A 522 30.73 34.31 -28.81
C GLY A 522 30.65 34.96 -30.19
N ASN A 523 31.01 36.24 -30.29
CA ASN A 523 31.45 36.85 -31.55
C ASN A 523 32.53 37.92 -31.29
N GLY A 524 33.42 38.14 -32.25
CA GLY A 524 34.69 38.85 -32.04
C GLY A 524 34.61 40.38 -32.07
N GLY A 525 35.47 41.03 -31.28
CA GLY A 525 35.79 42.45 -31.36
C GLY A 525 37.31 42.65 -31.31
N VAL A 526 37.86 43.47 -32.20
CA VAL A 526 39.32 43.59 -32.41
C VAL A 526 39.91 44.84 -31.73
N GLY A 527 41.03 44.66 -31.02
CA GLY A 527 41.92 45.72 -30.56
C GLY A 527 41.87 46.00 -29.04
N GLY A 528 42.97 46.31 -28.37
CA GLY A 528 44.37 46.28 -28.85
C GLY A 528 45.37 46.92 -27.88
N ARG A 529 46.66 46.57 -28.05
CA ARG A 529 47.89 47.19 -27.46
C ARG A 529 48.04 47.29 -25.91
N SER A 530 49.16 46.73 -25.44
CA SER A 530 50.09 47.31 -24.43
C SER A 530 49.63 47.38 -22.95
N THR A 531 50.48 47.42 -21.91
CA THR A 531 51.92 47.06 -21.72
C THR A 531 52.23 46.99 -20.21
N GLY A 532 53.02 46.00 -19.75
CA GLY A 532 53.59 45.95 -18.38
C GLY A 532 52.56 45.68 -17.26
N GLY A 533 52.97 45.49 -15.99
CA GLY A 533 54.34 45.39 -15.45
C GLY A 533 54.38 45.25 -13.91
N ASN A 534 55.43 44.60 -13.40
CA ASN A 534 55.78 44.31 -11.98
C ASN A 534 55.27 45.23 -10.84
N GLY A 535 55.01 44.61 -9.67
CA GLY A 535 55.84 44.90 -8.46
C GLY A 535 55.15 45.27 -7.13
N GLY A 536 55.78 44.90 -6.00
CA GLY A 536 55.48 45.34 -4.61
C GLY A 536 54.32 44.59 -3.92
N VAL A 537 54.39 43.95 -2.74
CA VAL A 537 55.34 43.86 -1.60
C VAL A 537 55.27 45.01 -0.57
N GLY A 538 54.92 44.67 0.69
CA GLY A 538 54.97 45.52 1.90
C GLY A 538 53.58 45.93 2.44
N GLY A 539 53.28 45.96 3.74
CA GLY A 539 54.11 45.64 4.93
C GLY A 539 53.30 45.59 6.25
N ARG A 540 53.97 45.24 7.37
CA ARG A 540 53.40 45.09 8.74
C ARG A 540 53.13 46.43 9.47
N SER A 541 52.19 46.45 10.43
CA SER A 541 52.40 46.81 11.87
C SER A 541 51.05 47.01 12.63
N THR A 542 50.62 46.13 13.54
CA THR A 542 50.78 46.17 15.03
C THR A 542 50.20 47.37 15.81
N GLY A 543 49.42 47.10 16.88
CA GLY A 543 49.53 47.85 18.15
C GLY A 543 48.23 48.32 18.85
N GLY A 544 48.08 47.97 20.15
CA GLY A 544 47.16 48.60 21.12
C GLY A 544 45.68 48.15 21.09
N GLY A 545 44.96 47.95 22.19
CA GLY A 545 45.35 47.92 23.62
C GLY A 545 44.79 49.07 24.45
N GLY A 546 43.76 48.81 25.28
CA GLY A 546 43.20 49.78 26.24
C GLY A 546 42.12 49.16 27.14
N VAL A 547 42.14 49.50 28.44
CA VAL A 547 41.24 48.96 29.47
C VAL A 547 40.87 50.06 30.47
N ASN A 548 39.58 50.23 30.74
CA ASN A 548 38.95 50.81 31.95
C ASN A 548 37.42 50.66 31.80
N GLY A 549 36.58 50.62 32.84
CA GLY A 549 36.84 50.73 34.28
C GLY A 549 35.92 51.76 34.94
N GLY A 550 34.86 51.34 35.65
CA GLY A 550 33.93 52.23 36.35
C GLY A 550 32.73 51.50 36.98
N THR A 551 32.28 51.95 38.16
CA THR A 551 31.30 51.25 39.02
C THR A 551 30.33 52.18 39.75
N GLY A 552 29.14 51.67 40.08
CA GLY A 552 28.32 52.12 41.22
C GLY A 552 27.13 53.05 40.95
N GLY A 553 26.11 52.99 41.83
CA GLY A 553 24.96 53.90 41.87
C GLY A 553 23.62 53.20 42.20
N VAL A 554 22.85 53.71 43.18
CA VAL A 554 21.59 53.10 43.67
C VAL A 554 20.55 54.16 44.07
N GLY A 555 19.28 53.93 43.72
CA GLY A 555 18.12 54.40 44.52
C GLY A 555 17.21 55.48 43.92
N GLY A 556 15.89 55.30 44.08
CA GLY A 556 14.83 56.27 43.72
C GLY A 556 13.43 55.61 43.69
N ARG A 557 12.35 56.32 44.07
CA ARG A 557 11.00 55.77 44.26
C ARG A 557 9.89 56.73 43.78
N SER A 558 8.65 56.21 43.69
CA SER A 558 7.33 56.90 43.78
C SER A 558 6.69 57.45 42.48
N THR A 559 5.35 57.52 42.26
CA THR A 559 4.16 56.84 42.86
C THR A 559 2.87 57.03 42.00
N GLY A 560 1.86 56.15 42.12
CA GLY A 560 0.49 56.27 41.57
C GLY A 560 0.26 55.49 40.25
N GLY A 561 -0.89 54.88 39.91
CA GLY A 561 -2.25 54.84 40.52
C GLY A 561 -3.32 55.45 39.59
N VAL A 562 -4.59 55.03 39.45
CA VAL A 562 -5.47 53.93 39.98
C VAL A 562 -6.62 53.77 38.95
N GLY A 563 -7.38 52.67 38.70
CA GLY A 563 -7.42 51.29 39.21
C GLY A 563 -8.88 50.82 39.49
N GLY A 564 -9.38 49.71 38.89
CA GLY A 564 -10.81 49.29 39.04
C GLY A 564 -11.14 47.83 38.65
N LYS A 565 -12.19 47.25 39.28
CA LYS A 565 -12.72 45.87 39.10
C LYS A 565 -14.23 45.78 39.39
N SER A 566 -14.97 44.99 38.62
CA SER A 566 -16.20 44.25 39.02
C SER A 566 -16.62 43.31 37.86
N THR A 567 -16.95 42.01 37.94
CA THR A 567 -17.62 41.10 38.91
C THR A 567 -19.15 41.10 38.92
N GLY A 568 -19.77 39.98 38.51
CA GLY A 568 -21.08 39.52 38.99
C GLY A 568 -22.23 39.49 37.96
N GLY A 569 -23.05 38.43 38.00
CA GLY A 569 -24.34 38.32 37.29
C GLY A 569 -24.68 36.89 36.83
N VAL A 570 -25.77 36.31 37.33
CA VAL A 570 -26.24 34.94 36.98
C VAL A 570 -27.76 34.96 36.75
N GLY A 571 -28.22 34.23 35.73
CA GLY A 571 -29.65 33.93 35.47
C GLY A 571 -30.08 34.28 34.03
N GLY A 572 -31.05 33.58 33.42
CA GLY A 572 -31.70 32.33 33.86
C GLY A 572 -33.11 32.16 33.26
N ASN A 573 -33.41 30.93 32.80
CA ASN A 573 -34.73 30.42 32.37
C ASN A 573 -35.41 31.00 31.09
N ARG A 574 -35.80 30.06 30.19
CA ARG A 574 -37.15 29.88 29.57
C ARG A 574 -37.77 30.98 28.66
N SER A 575 -38.61 30.68 27.67
CA SER A 575 -38.91 29.39 26.97
C SER A 575 -39.90 29.58 25.79
N GLY A 576 -39.68 28.86 24.69
CA GLY A 576 -40.74 28.32 23.82
C GLY A 576 -41.46 29.27 22.84
N GLY A 577 -42.29 28.67 21.98
CA GLY A 577 -43.28 29.37 21.14
C GLY A 577 -43.03 29.29 19.63
N GLY A 578 -43.43 28.19 18.98
CA GLY A 578 -43.35 28.06 17.51
C GLY A 578 -44.40 28.89 16.75
N GLY A 579 -44.19 29.10 15.45
CA GLY A 579 -45.05 29.92 14.60
C GLY A 579 -44.88 29.61 13.11
N ASN A 580 -45.46 28.49 12.65
CA ASN A 580 -45.39 28.06 11.25
C ASN A 580 -46.48 28.74 10.41
N ARG A 581 -46.13 29.38 9.28
CA ARG A 581 -47.07 29.58 8.15
C ARG A 581 -46.38 29.87 6.82
N SER A 582 -47.06 29.46 5.76
CA SER A 582 -46.62 29.43 4.37
C SER A 582 -47.30 30.49 3.50
N GLY A 583 -46.75 30.72 2.30
CA GLY A 583 -47.59 31.00 1.13
C GLY A 583 -47.13 32.13 0.20
N VAL A 584 -46.95 31.78 -1.08
CA VAL A 584 -46.99 32.69 -2.27
C VAL A 584 -45.84 33.72 -2.34
N GLY A 585 -45.20 34.01 -3.47
CA GLY A 585 -45.38 33.54 -4.85
C GLY A 585 -45.30 34.74 -5.82
N GLY A 586 -44.22 34.84 -6.58
CA GLY A 586 -43.95 36.01 -7.44
C GLY A 586 -43.26 35.61 -8.74
N ASN A 587 -43.85 36.02 -9.87
CA ASN A 587 -43.34 35.75 -11.22
C ASN A 587 -42.51 36.95 -11.72
N GLY A 588 -41.48 36.72 -12.53
CA GLY A 588 -40.54 37.79 -12.91
C GLY A 588 -39.46 37.39 -13.90
N GLY A 589 -39.83 37.03 -15.13
CA GLY A 589 -38.88 36.81 -16.22
C GLY A 589 -38.57 38.09 -17.01
N VAL A 590 -37.29 38.39 -17.24
CA VAL A 590 -36.82 39.36 -18.24
C VAL A 590 -35.65 38.74 -19.00
N GLY A 591 -35.67 38.80 -20.32
CA GLY A 591 -34.59 38.31 -21.19
C GLY A 591 -33.77 39.45 -21.81
N GLY A 592 -32.51 39.18 -22.13
CA GLY A 592 -31.63 40.10 -22.87
C GLY A 592 -30.83 39.35 -23.94
N LYS A 593 -30.74 39.92 -25.15
CA LYS A 593 -29.96 39.39 -26.28
C LYS A 593 -28.84 40.36 -26.67
N SER A 594 -27.62 39.86 -26.79
CA SER A 594 -26.58 40.36 -27.72
C SER A 594 -25.50 39.28 -27.85
N THR A 595 -25.19 38.66 -29.00
CA THR A 595 -24.78 39.16 -30.34
C THR A 595 -23.36 39.75 -30.38
N GLY A 596 -22.53 39.21 -31.30
CA GLY A 596 -21.09 39.50 -31.44
C GLY A 596 -20.22 38.32 -31.00
N GLY A 597 -19.40 37.67 -31.84
CA GLY A 597 -19.18 37.84 -33.28
C GLY A 597 -17.74 38.27 -33.59
N GLY A 598 -16.86 37.30 -33.90
CA GLY A 598 -15.47 37.56 -34.23
C GLY A 598 -14.67 36.27 -34.44
N GLY A 599 -14.51 35.85 -35.69
CA GLY A 599 -13.57 34.81 -36.10
C GLY A 599 -12.54 35.39 -37.05
N VAL A 600 -11.31 34.88 -37.00
CA VAL A 600 -10.23 35.20 -37.96
C VAL A 600 -9.60 33.89 -38.42
N ASN A 601 -9.09 33.86 -39.65
CA ASN A 601 -8.73 32.64 -40.39
C ASN A 601 -7.37 32.81 -41.10
N GLY A 602 -6.69 31.70 -41.38
CA GLY A 602 -5.48 31.61 -42.21
C GLY A 602 -4.18 31.29 -41.44
N GLY A 603 -3.18 30.65 -42.06
CA GLY A 603 -3.22 29.96 -43.36
C GLY A 603 -1.88 29.83 -44.10
N ILE A 604 -1.63 28.62 -44.62
CA ILE A 604 -0.75 28.27 -45.77
C ILE A 604 0.78 28.31 -45.54
N GLY A 605 1.46 27.24 -45.99
CA GLY A 605 2.90 27.18 -46.26
C GLY A 605 3.69 26.15 -45.40
N GLY A 606 4.29 25.08 -45.92
CA GLY A 606 4.12 24.46 -47.24
C GLY A 606 5.35 24.44 -48.16
N ARG A 607 6.36 23.58 -47.89
CA ARG A 607 7.22 22.99 -48.95
C ARG A 607 8.08 21.80 -48.48
N SER A 608 8.53 21.00 -49.42
CA SER A 608 9.37 19.81 -49.26
C SER A 608 10.70 19.92 -50.02
N THR A 609 11.81 19.51 -49.39
CA THR A 609 13.07 19.01 -49.99
C THR A 609 13.97 18.49 -48.86
N GLY A 610 14.83 17.48 -49.01
CA GLY A 610 15.06 16.62 -50.18
C GLY A 610 16.54 16.20 -50.32
N GLY A 611 16.84 14.91 -50.13
CA GLY A 611 18.19 14.32 -50.29
C GLY A 611 19.06 14.35 -49.01
N GLY A 612 20.08 13.48 -48.87
CA GLY A 612 20.36 12.31 -49.72
C GLY A 612 21.80 11.76 -49.60
N GLY A 613 21.93 10.45 -49.38
CA GLY A 613 23.18 9.67 -49.48
C GLY A 613 23.98 9.50 -48.18
N GLY A 614 24.68 8.37 -47.94
CA GLY A 614 24.58 7.07 -48.63
C GLY A 614 25.85 6.20 -48.60
N ARG A 615 25.65 4.86 -48.51
CA ARG A 615 26.68 3.78 -48.59
C ARG A 615 27.62 3.71 -47.35
N SER A 616 28.31 2.60 -47.05
CA SER A 616 28.63 1.41 -47.86
C SER A 616 28.67 0.09 -47.03
N THR A 617 27.87 -0.93 -47.37
CA THR A 617 28.26 -2.23 -47.98
C THR A 617 28.99 -3.27 -47.12
N GLY A 618 28.44 -4.50 -47.09
CA GLY A 618 29.08 -5.74 -46.61
C GLY A 618 28.15 -6.56 -45.71
N GLY A 619 27.83 -7.84 -45.95
CA GLY A 619 28.09 -8.70 -47.13
C GLY A 619 28.59 -10.09 -46.72
N VAL A 620 27.95 -11.17 -47.22
CA VAL A 620 28.17 -12.60 -46.86
C VAL A 620 27.69 -12.94 -45.42
N GLY A 621 27.09 -14.10 -45.11
CA GLY A 621 26.54 -15.17 -45.96
C GLY A 621 26.77 -16.59 -45.40
N GLY A 622 25.71 -17.34 -45.06
CA GLY A 622 25.82 -18.74 -44.59
C GLY A 622 24.48 -19.45 -44.40
N LYS A 623 24.45 -20.78 -44.61
CA LYS A 623 23.28 -21.69 -44.42
C LYS A 623 23.72 -23.02 -43.80
N SER A 624 22.98 -23.53 -42.81
CA SER A 624 22.77 -24.97 -42.47
C SER A 624 21.96 -25.06 -41.16
N THR A 625 20.76 -25.67 -41.03
CA THR A 625 20.22 -27.03 -41.29
C THR A 625 20.57 -28.11 -40.24
N GLY A 626 19.54 -28.64 -39.56
CA GLY A 626 19.57 -29.82 -38.67
C GLY A 626 18.99 -29.53 -37.26
N GLY A 627 18.26 -30.44 -36.58
CA GLY A 627 17.67 -31.72 -37.02
C GLY A 627 17.41 -32.72 -35.87
N GLY A 628 16.15 -33.16 -35.66
CA GLY A 628 15.73 -34.09 -34.59
C GLY A 628 15.22 -33.39 -33.30
N GLY A 629 14.31 -33.93 -32.49
CA GLY A 629 13.56 -35.20 -32.53
C GLY A 629 14.22 -36.35 -31.74
N VAL A 630 13.51 -37.22 -30.99
CA VAL A 630 12.05 -37.36 -30.70
C VAL A 630 11.84 -38.15 -29.37
N ASN A 631 10.69 -37.94 -28.69
CA ASN A 631 9.93 -38.85 -27.80
C ASN A 631 10.60 -39.80 -26.75
N GLY A 632 9.98 -39.80 -25.55
CA GLY A 632 9.71 -40.99 -24.73
C GLY A 632 10.67 -41.26 -23.55
N GLY A 633 10.23 -41.90 -22.45
CA GLY A 633 8.85 -42.25 -22.06
C GLY A 633 8.73 -43.52 -21.21
N ILE A 634 8.21 -43.38 -19.97
CA ILE A 634 7.74 -44.44 -19.06
C ILE A 634 8.80 -45.44 -18.54
N GLY A 635 8.87 -45.63 -17.23
CA GLY A 635 9.64 -46.74 -16.63
C GLY A 635 9.88 -46.58 -15.13
N GLY A 636 9.01 -47.16 -14.29
CA GLY A 636 9.20 -47.19 -12.84
C GLY A 636 8.93 -48.58 -12.27
N VAL A 637 9.88 -49.10 -11.49
CA VAL A 637 9.73 -50.20 -10.51
C VAL A 637 10.68 -49.88 -9.35
N GLY A 638 10.24 -50.11 -8.11
CA GLY A 638 11.01 -49.78 -6.90
C GLY A 638 11.85 -50.94 -6.34
N GLY A 639 12.61 -50.66 -5.28
CA GLY A 639 13.34 -51.66 -4.50
C GLY A 639 13.39 -51.32 -3.01
N ARG A 640 12.81 -52.18 -2.17
CA ARG A 640 13.06 -52.21 -0.72
C ARG A 640 14.16 -53.24 -0.44
N SER A 641 15.10 -52.91 0.44
CA SER A 641 15.88 -53.92 1.17
C SER A 641 16.26 -53.43 2.57
N THR A 642 15.87 -54.18 3.59
CA THR A 642 16.22 -53.95 5.00
C THR A 642 17.35 -54.87 5.45
N GLY A 643 18.31 -54.34 6.20
CA GLY A 643 19.38 -55.10 6.86
C GLY A 643 20.44 -54.14 7.43
N GLY A 644 21.27 -54.52 8.40
CA GLY A 644 21.34 -55.79 9.13
C GLY A 644 22.55 -55.76 10.07
N ASN A 645 22.30 -55.68 11.38
CA ASN A 645 23.27 -55.34 12.44
C ASN A 645 24.43 -56.36 12.64
N GLY A 646 25.64 -55.90 13.02
CA GLY A 646 26.53 -56.69 13.90
C GLY A 646 28.08 -56.70 13.70
N GLY A 647 28.82 -56.12 14.67
CA GLY A 647 30.15 -56.62 15.14
C GLY A 647 31.45 -56.11 14.47
N VAL A 648 32.66 -56.18 15.07
CA VAL A 648 33.11 -56.60 16.44
C VAL A 648 34.46 -55.90 16.83
N GLY A 649 34.67 -55.56 18.12
CA GLY A 649 35.98 -55.23 18.75
C GLY A 649 36.31 -53.73 18.84
N GLY A 650 37.03 -53.17 19.84
CA GLY A 650 37.77 -53.68 21.03
C GLY A 650 39.06 -52.84 21.22
N ASN A 651 39.58 -52.44 22.40
CA ASN A 651 39.40 -52.85 23.80
C ASN A 651 40.08 -51.82 24.78
N ARG A 652 39.69 -51.77 26.09
CA ARG A 652 40.39 -51.11 27.26
C ARG A 652 40.45 -49.56 27.31
N SER A 653 40.54 -48.85 28.47
CA SER A 653 40.47 -49.22 29.92
C SER A 653 40.33 -47.99 30.87
N GLY A 654 39.75 -48.18 32.08
CA GLY A 654 39.71 -47.22 33.24
C GLY A 654 38.38 -46.46 33.36
N ALA A 655 37.58 -46.42 34.44
CA ALA A 655 37.70 -46.57 35.91
C ALA A 655 38.22 -45.32 36.67
N GLY A 656 37.51 -44.74 37.66
CA GLY A 656 36.13 -44.96 38.15
C GLY A 656 35.84 -44.38 39.56
N ARG A 657 34.60 -44.60 40.08
CA ARG A 657 34.09 -44.37 41.47
C ARG A 657 33.60 -42.96 41.88
N SER A 658 32.98 -42.90 43.06
CA SER A 658 31.91 -41.97 43.53
C SER A 658 31.80 -41.95 45.08
N ILE A 659 30.75 -41.31 45.66
CA ILE A 659 30.46 -41.06 47.12
C ILE A 659 31.21 -39.81 47.65
N GLY A 660 30.70 -38.88 48.50
CA GLY A 660 29.42 -38.65 49.24
C GLY A 660 29.37 -37.16 49.70
N LEU A 661 28.59 -36.64 50.68
CA LEU A 661 27.53 -37.15 51.60
C LEU A 661 26.71 -35.94 52.22
N ASN A 662 25.90 -36.18 53.26
CA ASN A 662 25.08 -35.27 54.12
C ASN A 662 25.73 -33.93 54.59
N GLY A 663 25.04 -32.88 55.09
CA GLY A 663 23.64 -32.67 55.51
C GLY A 663 23.49 -32.12 56.96
N GLY A 664 22.77 -31.00 57.16
CA GLY A 664 22.49 -30.35 58.47
C GLY A 664 22.19 -28.83 58.31
N VAL A 665 21.03 -28.22 58.66
CA VAL A 665 20.24 -28.07 59.91
C VAL A 665 20.56 -26.79 60.73
N GLY A 666 19.60 -25.86 60.86
CA GLY A 666 19.35 -25.08 62.10
C GLY A 666 19.34 -23.52 62.06
N GLY A 667 18.25 -22.91 62.59
CA GLY A 667 18.17 -21.51 63.11
C GLY A 667 17.53 -20.47 62.15
N LYS A 668 16.35 -19.85 62.35
CA LYS A 668 15.73 -19.05 63.48
C LYS A 668 16.23 -17.58 63.54
N SER A 669 15.46 -16.59 63.07
CA SER A 669 14.47 -15.73 63.80
C SER A 669 15.10 -14.52 64.55
N ALA A 670 14.55 -13.31 64.70
CA ALA A 670 13.22 -12.68 64.43
C ALA A 670 13.45 -11.14 64.22
N GLY A 671 12.50 -10.18 64.08
CA GLY A 671 11.02 -10.15 64.03
C GLY A 671 10.46 -8.75 64.43
N PHE A 672 9.14 -8.49 64.24
CA PHE A 672 8.36 -7.29 64.71
C PHE A 672 8.73 -5.91 64.09
N ASN A 673 7.84 -4.90 63.90
CA ASN A 673 6.36 -4.74 63.89
C ASN A 673 5.98 -3.44 63.10
N GLY A 674 4.73 -3.10 62.73
CA GLY A 674 3.47 -3.87 62.69
C GLY A 674 2.17 -3.08 63.01
N GLY A 675 1.57 -2.34 62.06
CA GLY A 675 0.18 -1.81 62.11
C GLY A 675 -0.07 -0.55 61.24
N SER A 676 -1.30 -0.05 60.99
CA SER A 676 -2.64 -0.68 60.90
C SER A 676 -3.76 0.35 60.55
N ALA A 677 -4.89 -0.13 60.03
CA ALA A 677 -6.20 0.55 59.76
C ALA A 677 -6.34 1.51 58.54
N GLY A 678 -7.45 1.53 57.78
CA GLY A 678 -8.54 0.52 57.68
C GLY A 678 -9.89 1.00 57.09
N PHE A 679 -10.69 0.04 56.54
CA PHE A 679 -12.17 0.04 56.35
C PHE A 679 -12.84 1.02 55.34
N ASN A 680 -13.98 0.72 54.66
CA ASN A 680 -14.74 -0.54 54.41
C ASN A 680 -15.76 -0.42 53.22
N GLY A 681 -16.23 -1.56 52.67
CA GLY A 681 -17.56 -1.75 52.04
C GLY A 681 -17.67 -1.58 50.50
N GLY A 682 -18.46 -2.37 49.76
CA GLY A 682 -19.24 -3.56 50.16
C GLY A 682 -20.02 -4.28 49.03
N ILE A 683 -19.52 -5.46 48.64
CA ILE A 683 -20.19 -6.75 48.25
C ILE A 683 -21.63 -6.75 47.68
N GLY A 684 -21.83 -7.49 46.58
CA GLY A 684 -23.11 -8.11 46.21
C GLY A 684 -22.99 -9.21 45.15
N GLY A 685 -23.44 -10.44 45.44
CA GLY A 685 -23.42 -11.59 44.50
C GLY A 685 -23.88 -12.89 45.17
N ASN A 686 -24.33 -13.90 44.41
CA ASN A 686 -24.81 -15.18 45.00
C ASN A 686 -24.64 -16.41 44.07
N LYS A 687 -24.80 -17.62 44.64
CA LYS A 687 -24.43 -18.92 44.04
C LYS A 687 -25.62 -19.89 43.83
N SER A 688 -25.39 -20.92 43.02
CA SER A 688 -26.25 -22.09 42.79
C SER A 688 -26.11 -23.18 43.87
N TRP A 689 -27.17 -23.97 44.16
CA TRP A 689 -27.03 -25.33 44.73
C TRP A 689 -28.24 -26.28 44.51
N VAL A 690 -27.94 -27.48 43.98
CA VAL A 690 -28.50 -28.84 44.22
C VAL A 690 -29.98 -29.07 44.61
N GLY A 691 -30.67 -29.97 43.86
CA GLY A 691 -31.32 -31.16 44.46
C GLY A 691 -32.80 -31.48 44.16
N GLY A 692 -33.10 -32.71 43.69
CA GLY A 692 -34.46 -33.29 43.69
C GLY A 692 -34.71 -34.44 42.69
N ARG A 693 -35.41 -35.52 43.10
CA ARG A 693 -35.90 -36.61 42.23
C ARG A 693 -37.37 -36.94 42.55
N ASN A 694 -38.21 -37.09 41.53
CA ASN A 694 -39.36 -38.03 41.46
C ASN A 694 -39.88 -38.03 40.00
N THR A 695 -39.90 -39.15 39.27
CA THR A 695 -40.89 -40.26 39.26
C THR A 695 -42.29 -39.86 38.77
N GLY A 696 -42.77 -40.56 37.73
CA GLY A 696 -44.07 -40.35 37.08
C GLY A 696 -44.12 -41.10 35.73
N LEU A 697 -45.00 -42.09 35.60
CA LEU A 697 -45.18 -42.95 34.42
C LEU A 697 -46.64 -42.88 33.91
N ASN A 698 -46.88 -43.45 32.72
CA ASN A 698 -48.15 -43.55 31.98
C ASN A 698 -48.62 -42.25 31.28
N GLY A 699 -49.35 -42.33 30.14
CA GLY A 699 -49.67 -43.50 29.31
C GLY A 699 -50.89 -43.28 28.39
N GLY A 700 -50.98 -44.03 27.27
CA GLY A 700 -52.03 -43.89 26.24
C GLY A 700 -51.70 -42.81 25.19
N VAL A 701 -51.73 -43.00 23.86
CA VAL A 701 -52.24 -44.05 22.93
C VAL A 701 -53.76 -44.07 22.71
N GLY A 702 -54.18 -43.79 21.46
CA GLY A 702 -55.46 -44.21 20.86
C GLY A 702 -56.47 -43.08 20.55
N GLY A 703 -56.96 -43.02 19.30
CA GLY A 703 -58.05 -42.11 18.91
C GLY A 703 -58.20 -41.87 17.41
N ILE A 704 -58.90 -42.77 16.70
CA ILE A 704 -59.23 -42.62 15.26
C ILE A 704 -60.75 -42.47 15.11
N SER A 705 -61.20 -41.40 14.42
CA SER A 705 -62.53 -41.27 13.78
C SER A 705 -62.46 -40.07 12.82
N THR A 706 -62.71 -40.08 11.51
CA THR A 706 -63.62 -40.76 10.55
C THR A 706 -64.88 -39.94 10.18
N GLY A 707 -65.13 -39.87 8.85
CA GLY A 707 -66.18 -39.10 8.19
C GLY A 707 -65.60 -38.44 6.92
N GLY A 708 -66.06 -38.70 5.69
CA GLY A 708 -67.25 -39.45 5.23
C GLY A 708 -68.12 -38.53 4.34
N ASN A 709 -67.69 -38.15 3.14
CA ASN A 709 -67.62 -38.90 1.88
C ASN A 709 -68.97 -38.98 1.13
N GLY A 710 -68.95 -38.67 -0.17
CA GLY A 710 -70.11 -38.55 -1.06
C GLY A 710 -69.96 -37.35 -2.00
N GLY A 711 -70.01 -37.48 -3.34
CA GLY A 711 -70.16 -38.68 -4.17
C GLY A 711 -69.50 -38.53 -5.55
N VAL A 712 -69.56 -39.59 -6.36
CA VAL A 712 -68.78 -39.71 -7.62
C VAL A 712 -69.62 -39.35 -8.84
N GLY A 713 -69.01 -38.62 -9.78
CA GLY A 713 -69.50 -38.45 -11.15
C GLY A 713 -68.45 -37.73 -12.00
N GLY A 714 -67.95 -38.37 -13.05
CA GLY A 714 -66.97 -37.75 -13.96
C GLY A 714 -67.05 -38.32 -15.37
N ILE A 715 -66.42 -37.66 -16.34
CA ILE A 715 -65.91 -38.20 -17.61
C ILE A 715 -65.24 -37.07 -18.44
N SER A 716 -64.19 -37.44 -19.20
CA SER A 716 -63.53 -36.74 -20.31
C SER A 716 -63.16 -35.23 -20.25
N THR A 717 -61.85 -35.02 -20.16
CA THR A 717 -61.01 -34.36 -21.19
C THR A 717 -61.58 -33.16 -21.99
N GLY A 718 -61.05 -31.98 -21.68
CA GLY A 718 -60.89 -30.87 -22.65
C GLY A 718 -59.45 -30.34 -22.55
N GLY A 719 -58.78 -29.94 -23.61
CA GLY A 719 -59.14 -30.01 -25.03
C GLY A 719 -57.92 -29.72 -25.92
N ASN A 720 -58.09 -29.76 -27.24
CA ASN A 720 -57.06 -29.35 -28.19
C ASN A 720 -57.67 -28.44 -29.26
N GLY A 721 -56.96 -27.38 -29.66
CA GLY A 721 -57.53 -26.26 -30.42
C GLY A 721 -57.58 -26.48 -31.93
N GLY A 722 -58.36 -25.65 -32.64
CA GLY A 722 -58.39 -25.66 -34.10
C GLY A 722 -59.11 -24.50 -34.79
N VAL A 723 -58.53 -24.10 -35.93
CA VAL A 723 -59.12 -23.41 -37.10
C VAL A 723 -59.32 -21.87 -37.06
N GLY A 724 -58.74 -21.19 -38.08
CA GLY A 724 -59.09 -19.85 -38.56
C GLY A 724 -58.02 -18.75 -38.34
N GLY A 725 -57.53 -18.01 -39.35
CA GLY A 725 -57.68 -18.19 -40.81
C GLY A 725 -57.05 -17.08 -41.69
N ILE A 726 -56.26 -17.50 -42.70
CA ILE A 726 -56.10 -16.97 -44.08
C ILE A 726 -55.97 -15.44 -44.35
N SER A 727 -54.78 -15.00 -44.82
CA SER A 727 -54.50 -14.17 -46.03
C SER A 727 -53.03 -13.66 -45.98
N THR A 728 -52.12 -13.59 -46.97
CA THR A 728 -52.02 -13.65 -48.46
C THR A 728 -51.71 -12.30 -49.15
N GLY A 729 -50.42 -12.08 -49.48
CA GLY A 729 -49.92 -11.22 -50.59
C GLY A 729 -49.76 -9.72 -50.32
N GLY A 730 -48.94 -8.96 -51.06
CA GLY A 730 -47.94 -9.33 -52.10
C GLY A 730 -47.85 -8.32 -53.26
N VAL A 731 -46.62 -7.99 -53.74
CA VAL A 731 -46.31 -6.98 -54.82
C VAL A 731 -46.58 -5.52 -54.36
N GLY A 732 -45.92 -4.42 -54.77
CA GLY A 732 -44.74 -4.08 -55.61
C GLY A 732 -44.73 -2.53 -55.83
N GLY A 733 -43.74 -1.82 -56.38
CA GLY A 733 -42.42 -2.10 -56.96
C GLY A 733 -41.74 -0.79 -57.46
N ASN A 734 -40.59 -0.86 -58.15
CA ASN A 734 -39.73 0.26 -58.64
C ASN A 734 -39.05 1.15 -57.56
N GLY A 735 -37.89 1.77 -57.78
CA GLY A 735 -36.94 1.65 -58.90
C GLY A 735 -35.87 2.78 -58.89
N GLY A 736 -34.61 2.49 -59.24
CA GLY A 736 -33.54 3.52 -59.33
C GLY A 736 -32.11 2.95 -59.40
N THR A 737 -31.49 2.97 -60.58
CA THR A 737 -30.15 2.42 -60.86
C THR A 737 -29.17 3.50 -61.32
N TRP A 738 -27.86 3.34 -61.02
CA TRP A 738 -26.73 3.90 -61.79
C TRP A 738 -25.47 3.01 -61.67
N VAL A 739 -24.59 3.06 -62.68
CA VAL A 739 -23.44 2.16 -63.00
C VAL A 739 -22.35 3.03 -63.69
N THR A 740 -21.01 2.87 -63.58
CA THR A 740 -20.08 1.72 -63.52
C THR A 740 -18.98 1.97 -62.44
N SER A 741 -17.74 1.46 -62.35
CA SER A 741 -16.79 0.57 -63.10
C SER A 741 -15.79 -0.03 -62.07
N ARG A 742 -15.31 -1.28 -62.15
CA ARG A 742 -14.30 -1.92 -63.06
C ARG A 742 -12.91 -1.25 -63.03
N GLY A 743 -11.78 -1.96 -62.93
CA GLY A 743 -11.53 -3.43 -62.93
C GLY A 743 -10.35 -3.84 -62.01
N ARG A 744 -10.20 -5.14 -61.66
CA ARG A 744 -9.42 -6.20 -62.36
C ARG A 744 -7.90 -6.19 -62.00
N ASP A 745 -7.19 -7.33 -61.87
CA ASP A 745 -7.56 -8.74 -62.11
C ASP A 745 -6.70 -9.77 -61.30
N ARG A 746 -7.31 -10.90 -60.91
CA ARG A 746 -6.76 -12.28 -60.68
C ARG A 746 -5.61 -12.56 -59.68
N GLY A 747 -5.70 -13.71 -58.98
CA GLY A 747 -4.63 -14.21 -58.08
C GLY A 747 -4.65 -15.69 -57.63
N ASN A 748 -5.80 -16.39 -57.69
CA ASN A 748 -6.00 -17.86 -57.55
C ASN A 748 -4.97 -18.73 -56.76
N ARG A 749 -5.33 -19.15 -55.54
CA ARG A 749 -5.13 -20.56 -55.12
C ARG A 749 -5.97 -20.99 -53.90
N ARG A 750 -6.31 -22.29 -53.84
CA ARG A 750 -6.95 -22.96 -52.70
C ARG A 750 -6.02 -23.03 -51.49
N TRP A 751 -6.60 -23.00 -50.29
CA TRP A 751 -6.17 -23.82 -49.15
C TRP A 751 -7.42 -24.35 -48.42
N GLN A 752 -7.36 -25.61 -47.97
CA GLN A 752 -8.25 -26.18 -46.95
C GLN A 752 -7.39 -26.58 -45.74
N PRO A 753 -7.97 -26.71 -44.54
CA PRO A 753 -7.19 -26.79 -43.31
C PRO A 753 -6.62 -28.19 -43.03
N GLN A 754 -5.44 -28.22 -42.42
CA GLN A 754 -5.03 -29.27 -41.51
C GLN A 754 -4.48 -28.59 -40.25
N GLY A 755 -4.84 -29.14 -39.08
CA GLY A 755 -4.73 -28.40 -37.82
C GLY A 755 -3.44 -28.63 -37.04
N LYS A 756 -3.24 -27.77 -36.05
CA LYS A 756 -2.94 -28.14 -34.68
C LYS A 756 -3.93 -27.44 -33.75
#